data_AF-A0A662ZMS1-F1
#
_entry.id   AF-A0A662ZMS1-F1
#
_cell.length_a   1.000
_cell.length_b   1.000
_cell.length_c   1.000
_cell.angle_alpha   90.00
_cell.angle_beta   90.00
_cell.angle_gamma   90.00
#
_symmetry.space_group_name_H-M   'P 1'
#
loop_
_entity.id
_entity.type
_entity.pdbx_description
1 polymer ?
#
loop_
_entity_poly.entity_id
_entity_poly.type
_entity_poly.pdbx_seq_one_letter_code
_entity_poly.pdbx_strand_id
1 'polypeptide(L)'
;MLIPIGTGVGVNSISLGLVRAFAREGVKVSFFKPVAQPKPSYIGPEASTAVIKAGTDFDLPEPIEVSRMEALLSSGDDSTLLEEIIANFENHVASSGADVVIVEGLVPVEKHPFANRVNKQIASGIDADIVFVTQPGNGGSQEIRERLELAVNTYANGAQNRVLGCIINKVGASVDSQGVPTQLEVGKPSGDLKDLNLDGVAKVLASIPWNPTLNAARASDLAAYLQCKVLNEGELATRRLSEVVFCARDVQNMVDYIKPGSLLVTSGDRSDIIISIALAAMNGTKIGALLLTGGYNLDERVQKLCEQAFATGLPILQTEDHTWQTAIDLQHFNTEIPADDAERINMIADYVAGFIDKAWLESQSEQSAHVRLLSPAAFRYKLTERARSERKRIVLPEGNEPRTVKAAAICAARGIATPVLLGNPEEIQRVAAQQGVVLGEGVEIIDPVASRENYVDRLVELRKNKGLTPEAAREQLEDNVVLGTMMIERNEVDGLVSGAVHTTANTIRPPLQIIKTAPGSSLVSSVFFMLLPDQVLVYGDCAINPDPTAEQLAEIAIQSSDTAKAFGIEPRVAMLSYSTGTSGKGEDVEKVRTATALAKEKRPDLVIDGPLQYDAAIMADVAASKAPNSPVAGKATVFIFPDLNTGNIAYKAVQRSAKLVSIGPMLQGMKKPVNDLSRGALVDDIVYTIAITAIQAQQNK
;
A
#
# COMPACT_ATOMS: atom_id res chain seq x y z
N MET A 1 -3.31 9.53 0.28
CA MET A 1 -1.91 9.42 -0.21
C MET A 1 -1.57 10.65 -1.04
N LEU A 2 -0.47 11.31 -0.68
CA LEU A 2 0.10 12.44 -1.43
C LEU A 2 0.97 11.89 -2.56
N ILE A 3 0.62 12.22 -3.81
CA ILE A 3 1.33 11.79 -5.01
C ILE A 3 2.08 12.97 -5.63
N PRO A 4 3.42 13.02 -5.52
CA PRO A 4 4.20 14.11 -6.11
C PRO A 4 4.24 14.01 -7.63
N ILE A 5 3.86 15.08 -8.33
CA ILE A 5 3.95 15.22 -9.79
C ILE A 5 5.19 16.05 -10.13
N GLY A 6 6.33 15.37 -10.20
CA GLY A 6 7.62 15.98 -10.55
C GLY A 6 8.58 16.12 -9.36
N THR A 7 9.76 16.64 -9.65
CA THR A 7 10.82 16.88 -8.68
C THR A 7 10.61 18.20 -7.94
N GLY A 8 11.10 18.30 -6.71
CA GLY A 8 11.13 19.58 -5.98
C GLY A 8 9.78 20.13 -5.53
N VAL A 9 8.67 19.40 -5.69
CA VAL A 9 7.30 19.85 -5.33
C VAL A 9 7.09 20.11 -3.84
N GLY A 10 8.03 19.69 -2.99
CA GLY A 10 8.00 19.94 -1.54
C GLY A 10 6.97 19.08 -0.80
N VAL A 11 6.86 17.79 -1.14
CA VAL A 11 5.86 16.90 -0.53
C VAL A 11 5.98 16.82 1.00
N ASN A 12 7.20 16.86 1.56
CA ASN A 12 7.42 16.85 3.01
C ASN A 12 6.76 18.04 3.73
N SER A 13 6.88 19.27 3.19
CA SER A 13 6.21 20.43 3.79
C SER A 13 4.68 20.36 3.67
N ILE A 14 4.17 19.75 2.60
CA ILE A 14 2.74 19.47 2.45
C ILE A 14 2.26 18.43 3.45
N SER A 15 3.00 17.33 3.63
CA SER A 15 2.73 16.29 4.62
C SER A 15 2.61 16.89 6.02
N LEU A 16 3.59 17.69 6.42
CA LEU A 16 3.63 18.36 7.73
C LEU A 16 2.46 19.34 7.91
N GLY A 17 2.18 20.17 6.91
CA GLY A 17 1.07 21.11 6.95
C GLY A 17 -0.30 20.43 6.99
N LEU A 18 -0.45 19.31 6.27
CA LEU A 18 -1.70 18.54 6.26
C LEU A 18 -1.93 17.84 7.60
N VAL A 19 -0.89 17.28 8.23
CA VAL A 19 -0.95 16.76 9.60
C VAL A 19 -1.43 17.85 10.55
N ARG A 20 -0.81 19.04 10.50
CA ARG A 20 -1.19 20.17 11.36
C ARG A 20 -2.63 20.65 11.09
N ALA A 21 -3.07 20.66 9.84
CA ALA A 21 -4.41 21.07 9.46
C ALA A 21 -5.50 20.13 10.00
N PHE A 22 -5.34 18.81 9.82
CA PHE A 22 -6.27 17.83 10.40
C PHE A 22 -6.28 17.87 11.94
N ALA A 23 -5.10 18.00 12.57
CA ALA A 23 -5.01 18.11 14.02
C ALA A 23 -5.76 19.34 14.58
N ARG A 24 -5.75 20.47 13.86
CA ARG A 24 -6.50 21.69 14.26
C ARG A 24 -8.01 21.49 14.23
N GLU A 25 -8.51 20.65 13.32
CA GLU A 25 -9.92 20.29 13.24
C GLU A 25 -10.33 19.16 14.21
N GLY A 26 -9.40 18.69 15.07
CA GLY A 26 -9.67 17.65 16.06
C GLY A 26 -9.73 16.23 15.50
N VAL A 27 -9.31 16.03 14.25
CA VAL A 27 -9.25 14.71 13.61
C VAL A 27 -8.03 13.96 14.12
N LYS A 28 -8.18 12.69 14.50
CA LYS A 28 -7.04 11.85 14.88
C LYS A 28 -6.27 11.48 13.62
N VAL A 29 -5.14 12.14 13.41
CA VAL A 29 -4.31 11.96 12.23
C VAL A 29 -3.01 11.24 12.58
N SER A 30 -2.48 10.46 11.64
CA SER A 30 -1.12 9.91 11.68
C SER A 30 -0.46 10.04 10.31
N PHE A 31 0.81 9.64 10.20
CA PHE A 31 1.62 9.71 9.00
C PHE A 31 2.20 8.34 8.65
N PHE A 32 2.43 8.08 7.36
CA PHE A 32 3.09 6.86 6.91
C PHE A 32 3.95 7.13 5.67
N LYS A 33 5.24 6.79 5.75
CA LYS A 33 6.16 6.77 4.61
C LYS A 33 6.39 5.31 4.21
N PRO A 34 5.93 4.83 3.04
CA PRO A 34 6.08 3.43 2.66
C PRO A 34 7.53 2.99 2.41
N VAL A 35 8.28 3.84 1.71
CA VAL A 35 9.66 3.56 1.28
C VAL A 35 10.50 4.81 1.51
N ALA A 36 11.69 4.62 2.05
CA ALA A 36 12.62 5.72 2.34
C ALA A 36 13.09 6.37 1.03
N GLN A 37 13.48 7.63 1.06
CA GLN A 37 14.19 8.27 -0.06
C GLN A 37 15.30 9.19 0.46
N PRO A 38 16.33 8.63 1.12
CA PRO A 38 17.44 9.43 1.61
C PRO A 38 18.17 10.09 0.43
N LYS A 39 18.63 11.32 0.64
CA LYS A 39 19.45 12.04 -0.35
C LYS A 39 20.90 11.54 -0.32
N PRO A 40 21.63 11.60 -1.45
CA PRO A 40 23.01 11.13 -1.52
C PRO A 40 23.97 11.79 -0.53
N SER A 41 23.70 13.04 -0.13
CA SER A 41 24.55 13.84 0.76
C SER A 41 24.22 13.68 2.25
N TYR A 42 23.26 12.83 2.62
CA TYR A 42 22.82 12.68 4.01
C TYR A 42 22.83 11.22 4.45
N ILE A 43 23.53 10.96 5.56
CA ILE A 43 23.55 9.66 6.24
C ILE A 43 22.77 9.87 7.54
N GLY A 44 21.53 9.41 7.57
CA GLY A 44 20.65 9.56 8.73
C GLY A 44 19.26 9.00 8.43
N PRO A 45 18.31 9.15 9.38
CA PRO A 45 16.95 8.65 9.21
C PRO A 45 16.25 9.30 8.02
N GLU A 46 15.22 8.65 7.51
CA GLU A 46 14.38 9.19 6.44
C GLU A 46 13.82 10.57 6.84
N ALA A 47 14.01 11.56 5.96
CA ALA A 47 13.82 12.96 6.30
C ALA A 47 12.36 13.31 6.63
N SER A 48 11.39 12.80 5.87
CA SER A 48 9.98 13.09 6.12
C SER A 48 9.53 12.53 7.45
N THR A 49 9.87 11.28 7.75
CA THR A 49 9.55 10.59 9.00
C THR A 49 10.20 11.28 10.19
N ALA A 50 11.48 11.67 10.07
CA ALA A 50 12.20 12.39 11.12
C ALA A 50 11.58 13.78 11.41
N VAL A 51 11.23 14.54 10.36
CA VAL A 51 10.59 15.86 10.51
C VAL A 51 9.20 15.75 11.13
N ILE A 52 8.40 14.75 10.75
CA ILE A 52 7.07 14.53 11.35
C ILE A 52 7.21 14.10 12.81
N LYS A 53 8.13 13.17 13.15
CA LYS A 53 8.43 12.79 14.55
C LYS A 53 8.91 13.96 15.40
N ALA A 54 9.60 14.94 14.82
CA ALA A 54 10.03 16.13 15.55
C ALA A 54 8.91 17.17 15.76
N GLY A 55 7.92 17.21 14.85
CA GLY A 55 6.77 18.11 14.93
C GLY A 55 5.55 17.55 15.66
N THR A 56 5.56 16.27 16.04
CA THR A 56 4.42 15.51 16.59
C THR A 56 4.88 14.45 17.57
N ASP A 57 3.96 13.88 18.36
CA ASP A 57 4.25 12.75 19.27
C ASP A 57 3.95 11.38 18.63
N PHE A 58 4.00 11.28 17.30
CA PHE A 58 3.63 10.05 16.60
C PHE A 58 4.72 8.97 16.72
N ASP A 59 4.29 7.76 17.06
CA ASP A 59 5.09 6.56 16.84
C ASP A 59 4.92 6.10 15.39
N LEU A 60 5.94 6.32 14.56
CA LEU A 60 5.89 6.04 13.12
C LEU A 60 6.76 4.83 12.78
N PRO A 61 6.26 3.89 11.95
CA PRO A 61 7.01 2.74 11.51
C PRO A 61 8.21 3.17 10.67
N GLU A 62 9.27 2.35 10.71
CA GLU A 62 10.41 2.56 9.83
C GLU A 62 10.04 2.24 8.37
N PRO A 63 10.35 3.14 7.42
CA PRO A 63 10.07 2.91 6.02
C PRO A 63 10.96 1.81 5.44
N ILE A 64 10.49 1.14 4.38
CA ILE A 64 11.33 0.16 3.67
C ILE A 64 12.52 0.88 3.02
N GLU A 65 13.72 0.33 3.17
CA GLU A 65 14.93 0.86 2.56
C GLU A 65 14.87 0.84 1.02
N VAL A 66 15.39 1.87 0.37
CA VAL A 66 15.42 1.97 -1.10
C VAL A 66 16.12 0.76 -1.71
N SER A 67 17.24 0.35 -1.13
CA SER A 67 18.03 -0.79 -1.61
C SER A 67 17.26 -2.11 -1.57
N ARG A 68 16.40 -2.30 -0.56
CA ARG A 68 15.52 -3.47 -0.44
C ARG A 68 14.45 -3.45 -1.51
N MET A 69 13.80 -2.31 -1.73
CA MET A 69 12.86 -2.12 -2.84
C MET A 69 13.53 -2.39 -4.19
N GLU A 70 14.69 -1.78 -4.45
CA GLU A 70 15.41 -1.95 -5.71
C GLU A 70 15.78 -3.42 -5.97
N ALA A 71 16.23 -4.15 -4.94
CA ALA A 71 16.52 -5.58 -5.05
C ALA A 71 15.28 -6.40 -5.44
N LEU A 72 14.14 -6.14 -4.80
CA LEU A 72 12.88 -6.83 -5.09
C LEU A 72 12.39 -6.50 -6.51
N LEU A 73 12.36 -5.23 -6.88
CA LEU A 73 11.96 -4.79 -8.22
C LEU A 73 12.88 -5.37 -9.32
N SER A 74 14.19 -5.44 -9.07
CA SER A 74 15.17 -6.00 -10.02
C SER A 74 15.00 -7.51 -10.21
N SER A 75 14.52 -8.21 -9.18
CA SER A 75 14.19 -9.63 -9.24
C SER A 75 12.80 -9.93 -9.81
N GLY A 76 11.99 -8.90 -10.12
CA GLY A 76 10.62 -9.04 -10.58
C GLY A 76 9.62 -9.42 -9.46
N ASP A 77 10.03 -9.30 -8.20
CA ASP A 77 9.23 -9.66 -7.02
C ASP A 77 8.49 -8.45 -6.42
N ASP A 78 7.70 -7.79 -7.26
CA ASP A 78 6.85 -6.66 -6.89
C ASP A 78 5.81 -7.03 -5.80
N SER A 79 5.39 -8.29 -5.79
CA SER A 79 4.34 -8.77 -4.89
C SER A 79 4.82 -8.78 -3.44
N THR A 80 6.04 -9.26 -3.20
CA THR A 80 6.64 -9.25 -1.85
C THR A 80 6.83 -7.82 -1.34
N LEU A 81 7.31 -6.89 -2.18
CA LEU A 81 7.44 -5.48 -1.80
C LEU A 81 6.09 -4.90 -1.35
N LEU A 82 5.03 -5.13 -2.14
CA LEU A 82 3.72 -4.61 -1.81
C LEU A 82 3.13 -5.25 -0.54
N GLU A 83 3.38 -6.54 -0.33
CA GLU A 83 2.98 -7.24 0.90
C GLU A 83 3.71 -6.68 2.14
N GLU A 84 5.02 -6.40 2.06
CA GLU A 84 5.78 -5.75 3.14
C GLU A 84 5.23 -4.35 3.46
N ILE A 85 4.92 -3.53 2.43
CA ILE A 85 4.35 -2.19 2.61
C ILE A 85 2.99 -2.26 3.28
N ILE A 86 2.11 -3.15 2.82
CA ILE A 86 0.76 -3.28 3.36
C ILE A 86 0.81 -3.81 4.80
N ALA A 87 1.71 -4.75 5.10
CA ALA A 87 1.89 -5.24 6.47
C ALA A 87 2.27 -4.09 7.41
N ASN A 88 3.26 -3.27 7.03
CA ASN A 88 3.67 -2.11 7.83
C ASN A 88 2.53 -1.10 7.99
N PHE A 89 1.76 -0.85 6.93
CA PHE A 89 0.63 0.07 6.97
C PHE A 89 -0.52 -0.44 7.85
N GLU A 90 -0.98 -1.68 7.69
CA GLU A 90 -2.09 -2.23 8.47
C GLU A 90 -1.74 -2.33 9.96
N ASN A 91 -0.50 -2.71 10.29
CA ASN A 91 -0.01 -2.71 11.67
C ASN A 91 -0.02 -1.30 12.27
N HIS A 92 0.41 -0.29 11.49
CA HIS A 92 0.41 1.10 11.91
C HIS A 92 -1.00 1.67 12.09
N VAL A 93 -1.92 1.34 11.19
CA VAL A 93 -3.35 1.73 11.33
C VAL A 93 -3.94 1.12 12.60
N ALA A 94 -3.63 -0.14 12.90
CA ALA A 94 -4.10 -0.82 14.10
C ALA A 94 -3.52 -0.24 15.41
N SER A 95 -2.25 0.17 15.41
CA SER A 95 -1.58 0.71 16.61
C SER A 95 -1.84 2.20 16.83
N SER A 96 -1.96 3.00 15.77
CA SER A 96 -2.08 4.46 15.86
C SER A 96 -3.46 4.92 16.33
N GLY A 97 -4.53 4.14 16.08
CA GLY A 97 -5.90 4.55 16.39
C GLY A 97 -6.35 5.82 15.66
N ALA A 98 -5.69 6.15 14.55
CA ALA A 98 -5.96 7.33 13.74
C ALA A 98 -7.17 7.12 12.82
N ASP A 99 -7.99 8.17 12.69
CA ASP A 99 -9.10 8.23 11.75
C ASP A 99 -8.58 8.48 10.33
N VAL A 100 -7.51 9.29 10.20
CA VAL A 100 -6.86 9.64 8.93
C VAL A 100 -5.37 9.33 8.99
N VAL A 101 -4.84 8.64 7.97
CA VAL A 101 -3.40 8.41 7.80
C VAL A 101 -2.91 9.09 6.53
N ILE A 102 -2.03 10.07 6.68
CA ILE A 102 -1.39 10.76 5.56
C ILE A 102 -0.23 9.90 5.06
N VAL A 103 -0.42 9.31 3.89
CA VAL A 103 0.61 8.51 3.22
C VAL A 103 1.40 9.36 2.24
N GLU A 104 2.71 9.43 2.38
CA GLU A 104 3.58 10.18 1.47
C GLU A 104 4.17 9.27 0.38
N GLY A 105 3.86 9.55 -0.89
CA GLY A 105 4.41 8.83 -2.03
C GLY A 105 5.90 9.09 -2.27
N LEU A 106 6.47 8.29 -3.16
CA LEU A 106 7.82 8.44 -3.67
C LEU A 106 7.89 9.62 -4.65
N VAL A 107 8.89 10.48 -4.48
CA VAL A 107 9.19 11.55 -5.42
C VAL A 107 9.89 10.95 -6.65
N PRO A 108 9.40 11.22 -7.88
CA PRO A 108 10.07 10.80 -9.09
C PRO A 108 11.35 11.61 -9.26
N VAL A 109 12.51 10.93 -9.25
CA VAL A 109 13.84 11.50 -9.49
C VAL A 109 14.56 10.64 -10.53
N GLU A 110 15.58 11.18 -11.20
CA GLU A 110 16.31 10.46 -12.28
C GLU A 110 16.82 9.07 -11.85
N LYS A 111 17.27 8.94 -10.60
CA LYS A 111 17.74 7.66 -10.04
C LYS A 111 16.61 6.65 -9.78
N HIS A 112 15.36 7.09 -9.66
CA HIS A 112 14.21 6.25 -9.30
C HIS A 112 13.07 6.38 -10.33
N PRO A 113 13.26 5.94 -11.59
CA PRO A 113 12.25 6.06 -12.65
C PRO A 113 10.97 5.23 -12.36
N PHE A 114 11.05 4.27 -11.44
CA PHE A 114 9.94 3.41 -11.02
C PHE A 114 8.97 4.06 -10.02
N ALA A 115 9.27 5.27 -9.50
CA ALA A 115 8.49 5.91 -8.42
C ALA A 115 6.98 6.01 -8.73
N ASN A 116 6.62 6.43 -9.95
CA ASN A 116 5.21 6.58 -10.34
C ASN A 116 4.47 5.23 -10.37
N ARG A 117 5.14 4.17 -10.84
CA ARG A 117 4.57 2.82 -10.89
C ARG A 117 4.37 2.25 -9.49
N VAL A 118 5.37 2.40 -8.63
CA VAL A 118 5.31 1.95 -7.23
C VAL A 118 4.25 2.73 -6.46
N ASN A 119 4.17 4.05 -6.62
CA ASN A 119 3.13 4.88 -6.02
C ASN A 119 1.72 4.40 -6.39
N LYS A 120 1.48 4.05 -7.65
CA LYS A 120 0.21 3.48 -8.10
C LYS A 120 -0.09 2.14 -7.43
N GLN A 121 0.90 1.24 -7.38
CA GLN A 121 0.74 -0.07 -6.71
C GLN A 121 0.43 0.10 -5.22
N ILE A 122 1.12 1.01 -4.53
CA ILE A 122 0.86 1.33 -3.12
C ILE A 122 -0.55 1.89 -2.97
N ALA A 123 -0.91 2.95 -3.70
CA ALA A 123 -2.21 3.60 -3.59
C ALA A 123 -3.37 2.61 -3.78
N SER A 124 -3.29 1.73 -4.79
CA SER A 124 -4.26 0.66 -4.99
C SER A 124 -4.19 -0.39 -3.87
N GLY A 125 -2.99 -0.75 -3.42
CA GLY A 125 -2.75 -1.78 -2.41
C GLY A 125 -3.34 -1.45 -1.03
N ILE A 126 -3.28 -0.18 -0.61
CA ILE A 126 -3.81 0.27 0.70
C ILE A 126 -5.18 0.93 0.60
N ASP A 127 -5.79 0.95 -0.59
CA ASP A 127 -7.03 1.68 -0.86
C ASP A 127 -6.94 3.15 -0.39
N ALA A 128 -6.01 3.90 -0.97
CA ALA A 128 -5.82 5.31 -0.63
C ALA A 128 -6.56 6.25 -1.58
N ASP A 129 -7.23 7.24 -1.00
CA ASP A 129 -7.59 8.47 -1.69
C ASP A 129 -6.35 9.24 -2.12
N ILE A 130 -6.39 9.86 -3.30
CA ILE A 130 -5.23 10.45 -3.95
C ILE A 130 -5.33 11.97 -3.95
N VAL A 131 -4.27 12.62 -3.46
CA VAL A 131 -4.07 14.07 -3.61
C VAL A 131 -2.76 14.29 -4.34
N PHE A 132 -2.84 14.91 -5.51
CA PHE A 132 -1.65 15.26 -6.27
C PHE A 132 -0.93 16.46 -5.65
N VAL A 133 0.39 16.43 -5.59
CA VAL A 133 1.21 17.56 -5.15
C VAL A 133 2.06 18.02 -6.33
N THR A 134 1.84 19.25 -6.77
CA THR A 134 2.53 19.82 -7.93
C THR A 134 3.08 21.20 -7.61
N GLN A 135 3.86 21.76 -8.52
CA GLN A 135 4.34 23.13 -8.48
C GLN A 135 4.25 23.75 -9.88
N PRO A 136 4.19 25.09 -10.01
CA PRO A 136 4.15 25.73 -11.33
C PRO A 136 5.39 25.45 -12.17
N GLY A 137 6.58 25.62 -11.59
CA GLY A 137 7.85 25.49 -12.32
C GLY A 137 7.99 26.54 -13.44
N ASN A 138 8.70 26.18 -14.51
CA ASN A 138 8.83 27.01 -15.72
C ASN A 138 7.59 26.99 -16.61
N GLY A 139 6.73 25.99 -16.41
CA GLY A 139 5.47 25.84 -17.11
C GLY A 139 4.41 26.77 -16.55
N GLY A 140 3.73 27.51 -17.43
CA GLY A 140 2.54 28.26 -17.04
C GLY A 140 1.36 27.36 -16.68
N SER A 141 0.19 27.99 -16.55
CA SER A 141 -1.08 27.32 -16.23
C SER A 141 -1.40 26.10 -17.13
N GLN A 142 -1.07 26.15 -18.43
CA GLN A 142 -1.35 25.05 -19.38
C GLN A 142 -0.55 23.78 -19.08
N GLU A 143 0.74 23.90 -18.77
CA GLU A 143 1.59 22.73 -18.54
C GLU A 143 1.21 22.01 -17.24
N ILE A 144 0.82 22.77 -16.21
CA ILE A 144 0.28 22.21 -14.96
C ILE A 144 -0.98 21.39 -15.26
N ARG A 145 -1.89 21.92 -16.08
CA ARG A 145 -3.12 21.22 -16.48
C ARG A 145 -2.80 19.92 -17.22
N GLU A 146 -1.92 19.95 -18.22
CA GLU A 146 -1.55 18.76 -18.99
C GLU A 146 -0.91 17.68 -18.12
N ARG A 147 0.00 18.06 -17.20
CA ARG A 147 0.62 17.13 -16.24
C ARG A 147 -0.41 16.50 -15.30
N LEU A 148 -1.37 17.29 -14.81
CA LEU A 148 -2.46 16.80 -13.96
C LEU A 148 -3.41 15.89 -14.72
N GLU A 149 -3.79 16.23 -15.96
CA GLU A 149 -4.65 15.38 -16.81
C GLU A 149 -3.99 14.01 -17.04
N LEU A 150 -2.69 13.98 -17.35
CA LEU A 150 -1.94 12.73 -17.50
C LEU A 150 -1.89 11.93 -16.19
N ALA A 151 -1.68 12.60 -15.05
CA ALA A 151 -1.67 11.96 -13.74
C ALA A 151 -3.06 11.39 -13.40
N VAL A 152 -4.13 12.16 -13.55
CA VAL A 152 -5.51 11.71 -13.35
C VAL A 152 -5.80 10.48 -14.20
N ASN A 153 -5.51 10.50 -15.50
CA ASN A 153 -5.72 9.35 -16.39
C ASN A 153 -4.91 8.11 -15.97
N THR A 154 -3.74 8.30 -15.36
CA THR A 154 -2.91 7.18 -14.87
C THR A 154 -3.54 6.49 -13.66
N TYR A 155 -4.20 7.25 -12.78
CA TYR A 155 -4.78 6.76 -11.53
C TYR A 155 -6.29 6.48 -11.61
N ALA A 156 -6.99 7.04 -12.60
CA ALA A 156 -8.44 6.89 -12.80
C ALA A 156 -8.85 5.58 -13.52
N ASN A 157 -7.92 4.69 -13.85
CA ASN A 157 -8.17 3.45 -14.62
C ASN A 157 -8.85 2.32 -13.82
N GLY A 158 -9.64 2.64 -12.79
CA GLY A 158 -10.37 1.68 -11.94
C GLY A 158 -11.85 2.05 -11.78
N ALA A 159 -12.65 1.15 -11.21
CA ALA A 159 -14.10 1.34 -11.04
C ALA A 159 -14.48 2.48 -10.07
N GLN A 160 -13.51 3.05 -9.34
CA GLN A 160 -13.69 4.18 -8.43
C GLN A 160 -12.60 5.22 -8.69
N ASN A 161 -12.98 6.42 -9.15
CA ASN A 161 -12.06 7.55 -9.22
C ASN A 161 -11.76 8.04 -7.79
N ARG A 162 -10.54 7.75 -7.29
CA ARG A 162 -10.08 8.11 -5.94
C ARG A 162 -9.28 9.41 -5.89
N VAL A 163 -9.25 10.16 -6.99
CA VAL A 163 -8.56 11.45 -7.02
C VAL A 163 -9.44 12.50 -6.36
N LEU A 164 -9.03 12.95 -5.16
CA LEU A 164 -9.72 14.02 -4.43
C LEU A 164 -9.40 15.40 -5.01
N GLY A 165 -8.20 15.58 -5.54
CA GLY A 165 -7.75 16.85 -6.09
C GLY A 165 -6.25 17.01 -6.11
N CYS A 166 -5.80 18.27 -6.13
CA CYS A 166 -4.40 18.65 -6.14
C CYS A 166 -4.09 19.80 -5.18
N ILE A 167 -2.84 19.82 -4.70
CA ILE A 167 -2.22 20.91 -3.96
C ILE A 167 -1.11 21.49 -4.83
N ILE A 168 -1.19 22.80 -5.08
CA ILE A 168 -0.19 23.53 -5.85
C ILE A 168 0.73 24.25 -4.87
N ASN A 169 1.95 23.75 -4.73
CA ASN A 169 2.94 24.30 -3.81
C ASN A 169 3.84 25.33 -4.50
N LYS A 170 4.48 26.18 -3.68
CA LYS A 170 5.52 27.13 -4.10
C LYS A 170 5.07 28.11 -5.19
N VAL A 171 3.83 28.59 -5.10
CA VAL A 171 3.27 29.56 -6.04
C VAL A 171 4.04 30.88 -5.97
N GLY A 172 4.57 31.34 -7.10
CA GLY A 172 5.33 32.60 -7.19
C GLY A 172 6.81 32.46 -6.81
N ALA A 173 7.35 31.25 -6.71
CA ALA A 173 8.78 31.04 -6.48
C ALA A 173 9.62 31.48 -7.69
N SER A 174 10.85 31.93 -7.43
CA SER A 174 11.87 32.05 -8.49
C SER A 174 12.39 30.67 -8.84
N VAL A 175 12.48 30.37 -10.13
CA VAL A 175 12.85 29.05 -10.64
C VAL A 175 14.07 29.10 -11.56
N ASP A 176 14.85 28.03 -11.56
CA ASP A 176 16.01 27.83 -12.42
C ASP A 176 15.60 27.40 -13.85
N SER A 177 16.59 27.13 -14.71
CA SER A 177 16.34 26.64 -16.09
C SER A 177 15.58 25.31 -16.18
N GLN A 178 15.58 24.51 -15.11
CA GLN A 178 14.87 23.23 -15.01
C GLN A 178 13.49 23.37 -14.33
N GLY A 179 13.12 24.57 -13.89
CA GLY A 179 11.84 24.85 -13.24
C GLY A 179 11.83 24.47 -11.76
N VAL A 180 13.01 24.27 -11.16
CA VAL A 180 13.16 23.99 -9.73
C VAL A 180 13.29 25.31 -8.98
N PRO A 181 12.55 25.49 -7.87
CA PRO A 181 12.65 26.69 -7.03
C PRO A 181 14.06 26.91 -6.50
N THR A 182 14.62 28.10 -6.69
CA THR A 182 15.99 28.48 -6.29
C THR A 182 16.01 29.78 -5.49
N GLN A 183 16.92 29.87 -4.52
CA GLN A 183 17.22 31.07 -3.73
C GLN A 183 18.49 31.80 -4.19
N LEU A 184 19.32 31.17 -5.04
CA LEU A 184 20.69 31.60 -5.32
C LEU A 184 20.86 32.29 -6.67
N GLU A 185 19.98 32.00 -7.63
CA GLU A 185 20.01 32.64 -8.94
C GLU A 185 18.98 33.77 -9.03
N VAL A 186 19.24 34.77 -9.88
CA VAL A 186 18.21 35.67 -10.40
C VAL A 186 17.30 34.84 -11.32
N GLY A 187 16.46 33.99 -10.73
CA GLY A 187 15.52 33.13 -11.43
C GLY A 187 14.39 33.96 -12.05
N LYS A 188 13.81 33.45 -13.13
CA LYS A 188 12.54 34.00 -13.63
C LYS A 188 11.45 33.66 -12.60
N PRO A 189 10.44 34.53 -12.40
CA PRO A 189 9.28 34.14 -11.61
C PRO A 189 8.63 32.90 -12.26
N SER A 190 8.19 31.95 -11.43
CA SER A 190 7.44 30.78 -11.89
C SER A 190 6.20 31.19 -12.71
N GLY A 191 5.69 30.27 -13.51
CA GLY A 191 4.50 30.52 -14.35
C GLY A 191 3.31 31.12 -13.56
N ASP A 192 2.62 32.11 -14.16
CA ASP A 192 1.42 32.72 -13.59
C ASP A 192 0.25 31.70 -13.60
N LEU A 193 -0.54 31.72 -12.51
CA LEU A 193 -1.68 30.84 -12.29
C LEU A 193 -3.03 31.52 -12.56
N LYS A 194 -3.05 32.81 -12.95
CA LYS A 194 -4.31 33.56 -13.18
C LYS A 194 -5.26 32.89 -14.18
N ASP A 195 -4.72 32.22 -15.18
CA ASP A 195 -5.50 31.54 -16.22
C ASP A 195 -5.64 30.02 -15.96
N LEU A 196 -5.25 29.54 -14.77
CA LEU A 196 -5.34 28.13 -14.42
C LEU A 196 -6.79 27.71 -14.25
N ASN A 197 -7.33 27.04 -15.26
CA ASN A 197 -8.59 26.32 -15.17
C ASN A 197 -8.30 24.82 -15.06
N LEU A 198 -8.80 24.17 -14.00
CA LEU A 198 -8.72 22.71 -13.77
C LEU A 198 -10.10 22.03 -13.75
N ASP A 199 -11.14 22.72 -14.24
CA ASP A 199 -12.48 22.17 -14.40
C ASP A 199 -12.43 20.89 -15.25
N GLY A 200 -13.07 19.84 -14.73
CA GLY A 200 -13.08 18.51 -15.32
C GLY A 200 -11.78 17.70 -15.15
N VAL A 201 -10.74 18.27 -14.53
CA VAL A 201 -9.45 17.59 -14.29
C VAL A 201 -9.31 17.19 -12.83
N ALA A 202 -9.21 18.18 -11.93
CA ALA A 202 -8.99 17.96 -10.50
C ALA A 202 -9.43 19.18 -9.69
N LYS A 203 -9.99 18.96 -8.50
CA LYS A 203 -10.28 20.05 -7.54
C LYS A 203 -8.95 20.61 -7.00
N VAL A 204 -8.82 21.93 -6.91
CA VAL A 204 -7.70 22.57 -6.19
C VAL A 204 -8.04 22.58 -4.70
N LEU A 205 -7.28 21.84 -3.89
CA LEU A 205 -7.48 21.71 -2.44
C LEU A 205 -6.73 22.78 -1.66
N ALA A 206 -5.58 23.22 -2.19
CA ALA A 206 -4.78 24.31 -1.64
C ALA A 206 -3.86 24.89 -2.71
N SER A 207 -3.55 26.18 -2.60
CA SER A 207 -2.49 26.86 -3.36
C SER A 207 -1.61 27.60 -2.36
N ILE A 208 -0.36 27.15 -2.22
CA ILE A 208 0.53 27.60 -1.15
C ILE A 208 1.56 28.57 -1.74
N PRO A 209 1.52 29.86 -1.35
CA PRO A 209 2.46 30.86 -1.83
C PRO A 209 3.88 30.56 -1.35
N TRP A 210 4.85 30.82 -2.23
CA TRP A 210 6.26 30.75 -1.88
C TRP A 210 6.59 31.77 -0.78
N ASN A 211 7.19 31.28 0.31
CA ASN A 211 7.72 32.13 1.35
C ASN A 211 9.23 31.88 1.50
N PRO A 212 10.09 32.86 1.13
CA PRO A 212 11.54 32.72 1.25
C PRO A 212 12.01 32.46 2.69
N THR A 213 11.33 33.01 3.70
CA THR A 213 11.77 32.90 5.10
C THR A 213 11.63 31.47 5.63
N LEU A 214 10.66 30.71 5.13
CA LEU A 214 10.45 29.30 5.52
C LEU A 214 11.49 28.36 4.92
N ASN A 215 12.26 28.83 3.94
CA ASN A 215 13.29 28.04 3.27
C ASN A 215 14.71 28.42 3.71
N ALA A 216 14.85 29.43 4.58
CA ALA A 216 16.14 29.88 5.08
C ALA A 216 16.73 28.86 6.07
N ALA A 217 17.89 28.30 5.74
CA ALA A 217 18.62 27.38 6.60
C ALA A 217 19.33 28.13 7.74
N ARG A 218 19.71 27.41 8.81
CA ARG A 218 20.57 27.98 9.86
C ARG A 218 22.01 28.09 9.36
N ALA A 219 22.75 29.06 9.90
CA ALA A 219 24.18 29.15 9.66
C ALA A 219 24.92 27.88 10.14
N SER A 220 24.43 27.21 11.18
CA SER A 220 24.91 25.91 11.63
C SER A 220 24.73 24.80 10.60
N ASP A 221 23.61 24.78 9.87
CA ASP A 221 23.33 23.76 8.86
C ASP A 221 24.34 23.86 7.71
N LEU A 222 24.63 25.11 7.30
CA LEU A 222 25.64 25.38 6.28
C LEU A 222 27.05 24.99 6.77
N ALA A 223 27.39 25.37 8.00
CA ALA A 223 28.70 25.05 8.59
C ALA A 223 28.94 23.52 8.64
N ALA A 224 27.91 22.75 8.98
CA ALA A 224 27.98 21.29 8.97
C ALA A 224 28.15 20.72 7.56
N TYR A 225 27.39 21.24 6.58
CA TYR A 225 27.46 20.78 5.19
C TYR A 225 28.82 21.03 4.53
N LEU A 226 29.35 22.26 4.66
CA LEU A 226 30.65 22.65 4.12
C LEU A 226 31.82 22.22 5.01
N GLN A 227 31.57 21.52 6.12
CA GLN A 227 32.59 21.13 7.10
C GLN A 227 33.46 22.30 7.57
N CYS A 228 32.83 23.46 7.78
CA CYS A 228 33.55 24.69 8.08
C CYS A 228 34.26 24.65 9.43
N LYS A 229 35.42 25.29 9.49
CA LYS A 229 36.02 25.72 10.75
C LYS A 229 35.27 26.96 11.26
N VAL A 230 34.69 26.86 12.46
CA VAL A 230 34.02 27.99 13.12
C VAL A 230 35.07 28.89 13.76
N LEU A 231 35.27 30.09 13.22
CA LEU A 231 36.22 31.08 13.75
C LEU A 231 35.58 31.96 14.83
N ASN A 232 34.29 32.24 14.70
CA ASN A 232 33.48 32.87 15.73
C ASN A 232 32.10 32.22 15.75
N GLU A 233 31.71 31.68 16.90
CA GLU A 233 30.44 30.98 17.05
C GLU A 233 29.25 31.94 16.92
N GLY A 234 29.27 33.07 17.65
CA GLY A 234 28.18 34.03 17.62
C GLY A 234 26.81 33.36 17.86
N GLU A 235 25.79 33.72 17.07
CA GLU A 235 24.44 33.13 17.11
C GLU A 235 24.25 32.05 16.03
N LEU A 236 25.26 31.22 15.76
CA LEU A 236 25.30 30.24 14.66
C LEU A 236 24.04 29.34 14.58
N ALA A 237 23.54 28.90 15.73
CA ALA A 237 22.41 27.96 15.83
C ALA A 237 21.04 28.60 15.48
N THR A 238 20.93 29.93 15.49
CA THR A 238 19.64 30.61 15.28
C THR A 238 19.64 31.52 14.05
N ARG A 239 20.80 32.04 13.63
CA ARG A 239 20.91 32.90 12.44
C ARG A 239 20.48 32.16 11.18
N ARG A 240 19.50 32.74 10.49
CA ARG A 240 18.94 32.21 9.24
C ARG A 240 19.59 32.88 8.02
N LEU A 241 19.87 32.07 7.00
CA LEU A 241 20.50 32.48 5.75
C LEU A 241 19.41 32.71 4.71
N SER A 242 19.06 33.97 4.45
CA SER A 242 17.98 34.34 3.53
C SER A 242 18.46 34.59 2.11
N GLU A 243 19.72 34.97 1.93
CA GLU A 243 20.35 35.22 0.63
C GLU A 243 21.85 34.96 0.71
N VAL A 244 22.49 34.73 -0.44
CA VAL A 244 23.94 34.55 -0.55
C VAL A 244 24.53 35.67 -1.39
N VAL A 245 25.58 36.31 -0.88
CA VAL A 245 26.24 37.45 -1.53
C VAL A 245 27.74 37.17 -1.64
N PHE A 246 28.21 36.97 -2.86
CA PHE A 246 29.65 36.90 -3.16
C PHE A 246 30.26 38.29 -3.22
N CYS A 247 31.12 38.60 -2.27
CA CYS A 247 31.73 39.91 -2.06
C CYS A 247 32.96 40.11 -2.98
N ALA A 248 32.73 40.09 -4.29
CA ALA A 248 33.78 40.25 -5.31
C ALA A 248 34.07 41.71 -5.68
N ARG A 249 33.20 42.66 -5.29
CA ARG A 249 33.32 44.09 -5.60
C ARG A 249 34.02 44.86 -4.48
N ASP A 250 34.31 46.15 -4.72
CA ASP A 250 34.74 47.08 -3.68
C ASP A 250 33.60 47.40 -2.70
N VAL A 251 33.96 47.81 -1.48
CA VAL A 251 33.03 48.12 -0.38
C VAL A 251 31.88 49.03 -0.83
N GLN A 252 32.19 50.12 -1.56
CA GLN A 252 31.21 51.09 -2.06
C GLN A 252 30.08 50.48 -2.90
N ASN A 253 30.34 49.35 -3.56
CA ASN A 253 29.40 48.67 -4.45
C ASN A 253 28.73 47.45 -3.80
N MET A 254 28.99 47.18 -2.52
CA MET A 254 28.38 46.06 -1.78
C MET A 254 27.56 46.49 -0.56
N VAL A 255 27.66 47.75 -0.10
CA VAL A 255 26.95 48.22 1.11
C VAL A 255 25.45 47.88 1.05
N ASP A 256 24.83 48.06 -0.12
CA ASP A 256 23.41 47.78 -0.33
C ASP A 256 23.03 46.30 -0.22
N TYR A 257 24.00 45.39 -0.16
CA TYR A 257 23.82 43.94 -0.05
C TYR A 257 24.19 43.40 1.35
N ILE A 258 24.69 44.25 2.25
CA ILE A 258 24.94 43.88 3.65
C ILE A 258 23.63 44.05 4.41
N LYS A 259 22.74 43.06 4.32
CA LYS A 259 21.40 43.08 4.91
C LYS A 259 21.27 42.05 6.05
N PRO A 260 20.20 42.15 6.86
CA PRO A 260 19.88 41.10 7.81
C PRO A 260 19.65 39.75 7.10
N GLY A 261 20.26 38.69 7.63
CA GLY A 261 20.13 37.32 7.09
C GLY A 261 21.03 36.99 5.89
N SER A 262 21.78 37.95 5.34
CA SER A 262 22.68 37.67 4.21
C SER A 262 23.87 36.80 4.65
N LEU A 263 24.16 35.74 3.88
CA LEU A 263 25.42 35.02 3.91
C LEU A 263 26.42 35.76 3.04
N LEU A 264 27.43 36.36 3.66
CA LEU A 264 28.45 37.13 2.95
C LEU A 264 29.67 36.23 2.70
N VAL A 265 29.96 35.94 1.44
CA VAL A 265 31.07 35.05 1.04
C VAL A 265 32.22 35.90 0.51
N THR A 266 33.42 35.76 1.10
CA THR A 266 34.62 36.48 0.65
C THR A 266 35.89 35.66 0.88
N SER A 267 36.98 36.03 0.22
CA SER A 267 38.28 35.41 0.47
C SER A 267 38.84 35.88 1.81
N GLY A 268 39.51 34.99 2.55
CA GLY A 268 40.04 35.30 3.89
C GLY A 268 41.09 36.44 3.92
N ASP A 269 41.67 36.78 2.77
CA ASP A 269 42.62 37.89 2.60
C ASP A 269 41.95 39.26 2.32
N ARG A 270 40.63 39.31 2.08
CA ARG A 270 39.86 40.55 1.85
C ARG A 270 39.54 41.28 3.16
N SER A 271 40.59 41.78 3.81
CA SER A 271 40.52 42.49 5.09
C SER A 271 39.60 43.71 5.06
N ASP A 272 39.55 44.42 3.92
CA ASP A 272 38.66 45.56 3.68
C ASP A 272 37.17 45.18 3.82
N ILE A 273 36.78 44.01 3.31
CA ILE A 273 35.41 43.51 3.36
C ILE A 273 35.08 43.03 4.78
N ILE A 274 36.00 42.30 5.40
CA ILE A 274 35.81 41.79 6.77
C ILE A 274 35.58 42.94 7.76
N ILE A 275 36.37 44.01 7.65
CA ILE A 275 36.21 45.22 8.49
C ILE A 275 34.88 45.92 8.19
N SER A 276 34.47 46.00 6.93
CA SER A 276 33.20 46.64 6.54
C SER A 276 31.98 45.88 7.08
N ILE A 277 32.04 44.54 7.04
CA ILE A 277 31.02 43.65 7.61
C ILE A 277 30.97 43.78 9.14
N ALA A 278 32.14 43.84 9.78
CA ALA A 278 32.24 44.07 11.22
C ALA A 278 31.59 45.40 11.63
N LEU A 279 31.86 46.49 10.89
CA LEU A 279 31.21 47.79 11.13
C LEU A 279 29.69 47.71 10.96
N ALA A 280 29.20 47.02 9.93
CA ALA A 280 27.77 46.85 9.71
C ALA A 280 27.09 46.05 10.85
N ALA A 281 27.76 45.00 11.35
CA ALA A 281 27.28 44.23 12.50
C ALA A 281 27.22 45.08 13.77
N MET A 282 28.24 45.91 14.03
CA MET A 282 28.25 46.86 15.15
C MET A 282 27.14 47.92 15.06
N ASN A 283 26.75 48.28 13.84
CA ASN A 283 25.60 49.18 13.60
C ASN A 283 24.24 48.49 13.76
N GLY A 284 24.22 47.22 14.18
CA GLY A 284 23.00 46.48 14.50
C GLY A 284 22.44 45.63 13.36
N THR A 285 23.11 45.56 12.21
CA THR A 285 22.67 44.68 11.12
C THR A 285 22.86 43.21 11.52
N LYS A 286 21.75 42.46 11.59
CA LYS A 286 21.78 41.03 11.92
C LYS A 286 22.18 40.16 10.72
N ILE A 287 23.44 40.27 10.30
CA ILE A 287 24.02 39.47 9.20
C ILE A 287 23.89 37.98 9.51
N GLY A 288 23.59 37.17 8.49
CA GLY A 288 23.35 35.72 8.65
C GLY A 288 24.63 34.99 9.06
N ALA A 289 25.67 35.11 8.23
CA ALA A 289 27.02 34.65 8.54
C ALA A 289 28.04 35.29 7.59
N LEU A 290 29.31 35.32 8.01
CA LEU A 290 30.46 35.61 7.15
C LEU A 290 31.18 34.29 6.85
N LEU A 291 31.26 33.92 5.57
CA LEU A 291 31.98 32.73 5.10
C LEU A 291 33.27 33.15 4.39
N LEU A 292 34.40 32.73 4.96
CA LEU A 292 35.74 32.94 4.43
C LEU A 292 36.18 31.75 3.59
N THR A 293 36.55 31.99 2.33
CA THR A 293 37.01 30.97 1.39
C THR A 293 38.53 30.96 1.25
N GLY A 294 39.09 29.84 0.79
CA GLY A 294 40.50 29.70 0.41
C GLY A 294 41.45 29.26 1.54
N GLY A 295 40.94 28.79 2.68
CA GLY A 295 41.78 28.22 3.74
C GLY A 295 42.71 29.20 4.47
N TYR A 296 42.63 30.51 4.19
CA TYR A 296 43.45 31.53 4.84
C TYR A 296 43.00 31.79 6.28
N ASN A 297 43.92 31.70 7.25
CA ASN A 297 43.66 32.19 8.60
C ASN A 297 43.48 33.71 8.58
N LEU A 298 42.50 34.20 9.35
CA LEU A 298 42.29 35.63 9.54
C LEU A 298 43.52 36.28 10.19
N ASP A 299 44.00 37.41 9.66
CA ASP A 299 45.14 38.16 10.23
C ASP A 299 44.80 38.63 11.66
N GLU A 300 45.69 38.37 12.62
CA GLU A 300 45.48 38.67 14.04
C GLU A 300 45.18 40.16 14.31
N ARG A 301 45.74 41.08 13.50
CA ARG A 301 45.49 42.52 13.65
C ARG A 301 44.07 42.88 13.21
N VAL A 302 43.58 42.24 12.16
CA VAL A 302 42.20 42.41 11.67
C VAL A 302 41.22 41.80 12.69
N GLN A 303 41.54 40.61 13.22
CA GLN A 303 40.75 39.98 14.26
C GLN A 303 40.61 40.87 15.49
N LYS A 304 41.72 41.44 15.98
CA LYS A 304 41.71 42.35 17.13
C LYS A 304 40.94 43.65 16.86
N LEU A 305 41.01 44.17 15.63
CA LEU A 305 40.26 45.36 15.24
C LEU A 305 38.74 45.10 15.23
N CYS A 306 38.33 43.90 14.80
CA CYS A 306 36.92 43.52 14.65
C CYS A 306 36.34 42.80 15.87
N GLU A 307 37.09 42.64 16.97
CA GLU A 307 36.70 41.83 18.14
C GLU A 307 35.34 42.23 18.71
N GLN A 308 35.06 43.53 18.82
CA GLN A 308 33.76 44.03 19.30
C GLN A 308 32.61 43.68 18.37
N ALA A 309 32.84 43.68 17.05
CA ALA A 309 31.84 43.26 16.07
C ALA A 309 31.57 41.76 16.16
N PHE A 310 32.59 40.95 16.41
CA PHE A 310 32.43 39.49 16.52
C PHE A 310 31.60 39.13 17.76
N ALA A 311 31.72 39.93 18.82
CA ALA A 311 30.92 39.80 20.02
C ALA A 311 29.44 40.19 19.85
N THR A 312 29.01 40.77 18.72
CA THR A 312 27.58 41.08 18.46
C THR A 312 26.75 39.87 18.01
N GLY A 313 27.31 38.66 18.12
CA GLY A 313 26.66 37.42 17.70
C GLY A 313 26.82 37.10 16.21
N LEU A 314 27.77 37.71 15.50
CA LEU A 314 28.04 37.45 14.07
C LEU A 314 28.75 36.10 13.88
N PRO A 315 28.14 35.09 13.23
CA PRO A 315 28.84 33.84 12.95
C PRO A 315 29.91 34.04 11.87
N ILE A 316 31.12 33.53 12.10
CA ILE A 316 32.22 33.57 11.14
C ILE A 316 32.72 32.15 10.89
N LEU A 317 32.60 31.74 9.64
CA LEU A 317 32.89 30.41 9.15
C LEU A 317 34.06 30.46 8.17
N GLN A 318 34.86 29.41 8.13
CA GLN A 318 35.94 29.25 7.17
C GLN A 318 35.82 27.90 6.48
N THR A 319 35.90 27.88 5.15
CA THR A 319 36.07 26.67 4.34
C THR A 319 37.46 26.64 3.69
N GLU A 320 37.98 25.43 3.48
CA GLU A 320 39.22 25.19 2.73
C GLU A 320 39.02 25.42 1.22
N ASP A 321 37.78 25.34 0.74
CA ASP A 321 37.46 25.51 -0.68
C ASP A 321 37.66 26.95 -1.16
N HIS A 322 38.08 27.08 -2.41
CA HIS A 322 38.19 28.37 -3.09
C HIS A 322 36.80 28.87 -3.52
N THR A 323 36.66 30.18 -3.72
CA THR A 323 35.35 30.84 -3.92
C THR A 323 34.48 30.22 -5.03
N TRP A 324 35.09 29.76 -6.12
CA TRP A 324 34.37 29.09 -7.21
C TRP A 324 33.78 27.74 -6.78
N GLN A 325 34.57 26.88 -6.13
CA GLN A 325 34.09 25.61 -5.62
C GLN A 325 33.00 25.82 -4.56
N THR A 326 33.20 26.77 -3.63
CA THR A 326 32.18 27.13 -2.63
C THR A 326 30.87 27.57 -3.28
N ALA A 327 30.90 28.26 -4.42
CA ALA A 327 29.69 28.63 -5.15
C ALA A 327 28.95 27.41 -5.71
N ILE A 328 29.68 26.42 -6.25
CA ILE A 328 29.11 25.15 -6.69
C ILE A 328 28.51 24.39 -5.51
N ASP A 329 29.20 24.31 -4.37
CA ASP A 329 28.71 23.58 -3.20
C ASP A 329 27.46 24.24 -2.62
N LEU A 330 27.43 25.58 -2.56
CA LEU A 330 26.24 26.33 -2.14
C LEU A 330 25.04 26.09 -3.06
N GLN A 331 25.24 25.93 -4.38
CA GLN A 331 24.17 25.55 -5.31
C GLN A 331 23.58 24.16 -5.02
N HIS A 332 24.41 23.24 -4.52
CA HIS A 332 23.99 21.88 -4.17
C HIS A 332 23.57 21.73 -2.70
N PHE A 333 23.61 22.81 -1.92
CA PHE A 333 23.25 22.79 -0.51
C PHE A 333 21.77 22.44 -0.32
N ASN A 334 21.53 21.42 0.50
CA ASN A 334 20.18 20.92 0.75
C ASN A 334 19.43 21.86 1.71
N THR A 335 18.41 22.54 1.20
CA THR A 335 17.54 23.42 1.99
C THR A 335 16.37 22.70 2.67
N GLU A 336 16.41 21.36 2.73
CA GLU A 336 15.42 20.59 3.49
C GLU A 336 15.33 21.01 4.95
N ILE A 337 14.23 20.60 5.58
CA ILE A 337 13.94 20.92 6.97
C ILE A 337 14.76 19.96 7.84
N PRO A 338 15.74 20.44 8.61
CA PRO A 338 16.45 19.59 9.56
C PRO A 338 15.47 19.12 10.64
N ALA A 339 15.56 17.85 11.04
CA ALA A 339 14.66 17.28 12.05
C ALA A 339 14.84 17.93 13.44
N ASP A 340 15.99 18.57 13.70
CA ASP A 340 16.27 19.29 14.94
C ASP A 340 15.85 20.78 14.90
N ASP A 341 15.30 21.27 13.79
CA ASP A 341 14.81 22.65 13.65
C ASP A 341 13.32 22.76 13.97
N ALA A 342 12.96 22.54 15.24
CA ALA A 342 11.58 22.56 15.71
C ALA A 342 10.85 23.90 15.43
N GLU A 343 11.57 25.02 15.42
CA GLU A 343 11.02 26.34 15.10
C GLU A 343 10.54 26.37 13.63
N ARG A 344 11.41 25.99 12.69
CA ARG A 344 11.08 25.97 11.26
C ARG A 344 10.01 24.93 10.94
N ILE A 345 10.05 23.76 11.59
CA ILE A 345 9.01 22.73 11.47
C ILE A 345 7.65 23.32 11.82
N ASN A 346 7.52 23.97 12.99
CA ASN A 346 6.25 24.56 13.40
C ASN A 346 5.79 25.70 12.48
N MET A 347 6.70 26.60 12.08
CA MET A 347 6.39 27.68 11.14
C MET A 347 5.87 27.17 9.80
N ILE A 348 6.51 26.13 9.24
CA ILE A 348 6.09 25.53 7.97
C ILE A 348 4.74 24.83 8.14
N ALA A 349 4.58 24.05 9.21
CA ALA A 349 3.34 23.35 9.52
C ALA A 349 2.17 24.32 9.59
N ASP A 350 2.32 25.40 10.35
CA ASP A 350 1.28 26.40 10.57
C ASP A 350 0.98 27.22 9.33
N TYR A 351 2.01 27.60 8.57
CA TYR A 351 1.87 28.35 7.32
C TYR A 351 1.11 27.53 6.29
N VAL A 352 1.55 26.30 6.01
CA VAL A 352 0.91 25.42 5.02
C VAL A 352 -0.53 25.09 5.44
N ALA A 353 -0.76 24.74 6.71
CA ALA A 353 -2.09 24.45 7.23
C ALA A 353 -3.09 25.60 7.02
N GLY A 354 -2.62 26.85 7.05
CA GLY A 354 -3.46 28.04 6.83
C GLY A 354 -4.04 28.18 5.41
N PHE A 355 -3.51 27.45 4.43
CA PHE A 355 -3.97 27.50 3.03
C PHE A 355 -4.81 26.30 2.60
N ILE A 356 -5.00 25.31 3.48
CA ILE A 356 -5.75 24.09 3.15
C ILE A 356 -7.25 24.37 3.33
N ASP A 357 -8.06 23.99 2.33
CA ASP A 357 -9.52 24.16 2.35
C ASP A 357 -10.15 23.46 3.57
N LYS A 358 -10.68 24.24 4.50
CA LYS A 358 -11.34 23.76 5.71
C LYS A 358 -12.56 22.89 5.42
N ALA A 359 -13.39 23.28 4.45
CA ALA A 359 -14.59 22.53 4.10
C ALA A 359 -14.24 21.15 3.51
N TRP A 360 -13.09 21.06 2.84
CA TRP A 360 -12.55 19.78 2.42
C TRP A 360 -12.08 18.93 3.60
N LEU A 361 -11.34 19.48 4.56
CA LEU A 361 -10.89 18.74 5.75
C LEU A 361 -12.07 18.17 6.55
N GLU A 362 -13.10 18.97 6.78
CA GLU A 362 -14.34 18.57 7.47
C GLU A 362 -15.04 17.41 6.70
N SER A 363 -15.13 17.50 5.37
CA SER A 363 -15.79 16.45 4.57
C SER A 363 -15.07 15.10 4.63
N GLN A 364 -13.74 15.09 4.77
CA GLN A 364 -12.98 13.84 4.93
C GLN A 364 -13.21 13.21 6.30
N SER A 365 -13.37 14.03 7.35
CA SER A 365 -13.69 13.54 8.69
C SER A 365 -15.10 12.93 8.75
N GLU A 366 -16.08 13.54 8.10
CA GLU A 366 -17.47 13.03 8.07
C GLU A 366 -17.63 11.79 7.18
N GLN A 367 -16.83 11.70 6.10
CA GLN A 367 -16.79 10.56 5.18
C GLN A 367 -15.95 9.38 5.71
N SER A 368 -15.45 9.45 6.95
CA SER A 368 -14.66 8.38 7.61
C SER A 368 -15.39 7.03 7.75
N ALA A 369 -16.64 6.92 7.29
CA ALA A 369 -17.37 5.68 7.09
C ALA A 369 -17.01 4.93 5.78
N HIS A 370 -15.97 5.34 5.04
CA HIS A 370 -15.52 4.60 3.85
C HIS A 370 -14.96 3.22 4.26
N VAL A 371 -15.67 2.16 3.89
CA VAL A 371 -15.19 0.78 4.03
C VAL A 371 -14.09 0.57 3.00
N ARG A 372 -12.82 0.51 3.45
CA ARG A 372 -11.68 0.19 2.59
C ARG A 372 -11.94 -1.14 1.87
N LEU A 373 -11.91 -1.11 0.55
CA LEU A 373 -11.89 -2.30 -0.28
C LEU A 373 -10.60 -3.06 -0.01
N LEU A 374 -10.74 -4.39 0.05
CA LEU A 374 -9.59 -5.26 0.18
C LEU A 374 -8.91 -5.39 -1.18
N SER A 375 -7.75 -4.77 -1.33
CA SER A 375 -6.87 -5.02 -2.47
C SER A 375 -6.39 -6.48 -2.48
N PRO A 376 -5.96 -7.02 -3.63
CA PRO A 376 -5.37 -8.36 -3.71
C PRO A 376 -4.25 -8.62 -2.70
N ALA A 377 -3.33 -7.66 -2.52
CA ALA A 377 -2.20 -7.82 -1.63
C ALA A 377 -2.60 -7.70 -0.16
N ALA A 378 -3.52 -6.78 0.17
CA ALA A 378 -4.08 -6.68 1.52
C ALA A 378 -4.88 -7.93 1.92
N PHE A 379 -5.64 -8.49 0.97
CA PHE A 379 -6.37 -9.73 1.19
C PHE A 379 -5.42 -10.90 1.47
N ARG A 380 -4.37 -11.07 0.66
CA ARG A 380 -3.36 -12.13 0.87
C ARG A 380 -2.61 -11.98 2.19
N TYR A 381 -2.26 -10.76 2.56
CA TYR A 381 -1.66 -10.47 3.86
C TYR A 381 -2.61 -10.88 5.00
N LYS A 382 -3.87 -10.45 4.98
CA LYS A 382 -4.88 -10.81 6.01
C LYS A 382 -5.14 -12.30 6.08
N LEU A 383 -5.19 -13.01 4.94
CA LEU A 383 -5.29 -14.47 4.91
C LEU A 383 -4.10 -15.12 5.63
N THR A 384 -2.88 -14.66 5.33
CA THR A 384 -1.65 -15.20 5.90
C THR A 384 -1.61 -14.99 7.41
N GLU A 385 -1.88 -13.78 7.88
CA GLU A 385 -1.87 -13.45 9.32
C GLU A 385 -2.94 -14.21 10.10
N ARG A 386 -4.14 -14.36 9.55
CA ARG A 386 -5.20 -15.15 10.20
C ARG A 386 -4.85 -16.62 10.26
N ALA A 387 -4.34 -17.20 9.18
CA ALA A 387 -3.89 -18.59 9.19
C ALA A 387 -2.78 -18.82 10.23
N ARG A 388 -1.84 -17.88 10.38
CA ARG A 388 -0.75 -17.92 11.38
C ARG A 388 -1.24 -17.91 12.83
N SER A 389 -2.35 -17.22 13.12
CA SER A 389 -2.83 -17.03 14.50
C SER A 389 -3.12 -18.35 15.24
N GLU A 390 -3.52 -19.39 14.52
CA GLU A 390 -3.59 -20.76 15.01
C GLU A 390 -3.10 -21.71 13.92
N ARG A 391 -1.90 -22.26 14.10
CA ARG A 391 -1.27 -23.14 13.12
C ARG A 391 -2.00 -24.49 13.03
N LYS A 392 -2.90 -24.61 12.05
CA LYS A 392 -3.68 -25.83 11.76
C LYS A 392 -2.87 -26.86 10.96
N ARG A 393 -3.18 -28.15 11.16
CA ARG A 393 -2.59 -29.28 10.43
C ARG A 393 -3.41 -29.57 9.18
N ILE A 394 -2.83 -29.35 8.00
CA ILE A 394 -3.56 -29.48 6.72
C ILE A 394 -2.96 -30.63 5.91
N VAL A 395 -3.77 -31.65 5.62
CA VAL A 395 -3.34 -32.82 4.85
C VAL A 395 -3.35 -32.54 3.35
N LEU A 396 -2.28 -32.96 2.70
CA LEU A 396 -1.99 -32.82 1.27
C LEU A 396 -1.83 -34.22 0.67
N PRO A 397 -2.91 -34.84 0.15
CA PRO A 397 -2.90 -36.19 -0.40
C PRO A 397 -1.93 -36.40 -1.57
N GLU A 398 -1.63 -35.32 -2.29
CA GLU A 398 -0.77 -35.31 -3.48
C GLU A 398 0.68 -34.98 -3.08
N GLY A 399 1.18 -35.64 -2.03
CA GLY A 399 2.43 -35.26 -1.34
C GLY A 399 3.71 -35.36 -2.16
N ASN A 400 3.69 -36.11 -3.28
CA ASN A 400 4.81 -36.26 -4.20
C ASN A 400 4.79 -35.24 -5.35
N GLU A 401 3.76 -34.39 -5.43
CA GLU A 401 3.57 -33.46 -6.55
C GLU A 401 4.47 -32.21 -6.36
N PRO A 402 5.27 -31.80 -7.37
CA PRO A 402 6.28 -30.76 -7.19
C PRO A 402 5.77 -29.41 -6.69
N ARG A 403 4.60 -28.95 -7.16
CA ARG A 403 4.03 -27.65 -6.73
C ARG A 403 3.54 -27.75 -5.29
N THR A 404 2.93 -28.87 -4.92
CA THR A 404 2.42 -29.19 -3.59
C THR A 404 3.55 -29.26 -2.57
N VAL A 405 4.67 -29.91 -2.91
CA VAL A 405 5.88 -29.95 -2.07
C VAL A 405 6.45 -28.55 -1.85
N LYS A 406 6.55 -27.74 -2.92
CA LYS A 406 7.04 -26.36 -2.82
C LYS A 406 6.11 -25.48 -1.99
N ALA A 407 4.80 -25.61 -2.17
CA ALA A 407 3.80 -24.89 -1.38
C ALA A 407 3.84 -25.29 0.10
N ALA A 408 3.99 -26.58 0.41
CA ALA A 408 4.15 -27.06 1.78
C ALA A 408 5.38 -26.44 2.47
N ALA A 409 6.53 -26.40 1.78
CA ALA A 409 7.73 -25.74 2.30
C ALA A 409 7.49 -24.25 2.59
N ILE A 410 6.84 -23.53 1.68
CA ILE A 410 6.50 -22.11 1.84
C ILE A 410 5.53 -21.90 3.01
N CYS A 411 4.47 -22.70 3.10
CA CYS A 411 3.49 -22.62 4.19
C CYS A 411 4.14 -22.86 5.55
N ALA A 412 5.03 -23.84 5.66
CA ALA A 412 5.75 -24.13 6.89
C ALA A 412 6.74 -23.03 7.26
N ALA A 413 7.53 -22.54 6.30
CA ALA A 413 8.50 -21.45 6.51
C ALA A 413 7.83 -20.14 6.89
N ARG A 414 6.66 -19.84 6.30
CA ARG A 414 5.85 -18.68 6.63
C ARG A 414 4.96 -18.92 7.85
N GLY A 415 4.93 -20.09 8.47
CA GLY A 415 4.08 -20.37 9.64
C GLY A 415 2.56 -20.35 9.38
N ILE A 416 2.14 -20.52 8.12
CA ILE A 416 0.71 -20.48 7.70
C ILE A 416 -0.06 -21.68 8.26
N ALA A 417 0.56 -22.86 8.21
CA ALA A 417 -0.02 -24.13 8.62
C ALA A 417 1.10 -25.13 8.95
N THR A 418 0.73 -26.31 9.44
CA THR A 418 1.58 -27.50 9.45
C THR A 418 1.10 -28.41 8.31
N PRO A 419 1.76 -28.39 7.14
CA PRO A 419 1.38 -29.26 6.03
C PRO A 419 1.73 -30.71 6.35
N VAL A 420 0.82 -31.62 6.03
CA VAL A 420 0.98 -33.06 6.20
C VAL A 420 0.95 -33.72 4.82
N LEU A 421 2.13 -34.03 4.26
CA LEU A 421 2.27 -34.64 2.94
C LEU A 421 2.04 -36.16 3.03
N LEU A 422 1.12 -36.68 2.20
CA LEU A 422 0.93 -38.13 2.06
C LEU A 422 1.71 -38.65 0.85
N GLY A 423 2.66 -39.55 1.10
CA GLY A 423 3.46 -40.16 0.04
C GLY A 423 4.67 -40.92 0.57
N ASN A 424 5.48 -41.45 -0.34
CA ASN A 424 6.71 -42.14 0.04
C ASN A 424 7.75 -41.11 0.55
N PRO A 425 8.26 -41.24 1.79
CA PRO A 425 9.19 -40.25 2.35
C PRO A 425 10.45 -40.00 1.51
N GLU A 426 11.04 -41.04 0.93
CA GLU A 426 12.24 -40.90 0.09
C GLU A 426 11.93 -40.14 -1.21
N GLU A 427 10.76 -40.41 -1.80
CA GLU A 427 10.32 -39.73 -3.03
C GLU A 427 10.03 -38.26 -2.79
N ILE A 428 9.33 -37.92 -1.70
CA ILE A 428 9.03 -36.54 -1.32
C ILE A 428 10.31 -35.74 -1.11
N GLN A 429 11.28 -36.30 -0.37
CA GLN A 429 12.57 -35.64 -0.13
C GLN A 429 13.36 -35.44 -1.43
N ARG A 430 13.31 -36.42 -2.35
CA ARG A 430 13.91 -36.29 -3.68
C ARG A 430 13.26 -35.17 -4.51
N VAL A 431 11.93 -35.08 -4.50
CA VAL A 431 11.19 -34.01 -5.21
C VAL A 431 11.51 -32.65 -4.61
N ALA A 432 11.56 -32.53 -3.28
CA ALA A 432 11.95 -31.30 -2.60
C ALA A 432 13.34 -30.81 -3.04
N ALA A 433 14.33 -31.70 -3.05
CA ALA A 433 15.69 -31.39 -3.52
C ALA A 433 15.71 -30.93 -4.99
N GLN A 434 14.94 -31.58 -5.86
CA GLN A 434 14.83 -31.18 -7.28
C GLN A 434 14.17 -29.80 -7.47
N GLN A 435 13.26 -29.42 -6.58
CA GLN A 435 12.61 -28.10 -6.59
C GLN A 435 13.45 -27.03 -5.88
N GLY A 436 14.63 -27.38 -5.35
CA GLY A 436 15.50 -26.45 -4.63
C GLY A 436 14.94 -26.01 -3.27
N VAL A 437 14.08 -26.82 -2.65
CA VAL A 437 13.49 -26.53 -1.33
C VAL A 437 13.90 -27.59 -0.31
N VAL A 438 14.06 -27.14 0.94
CA VAL A 438 14.33 -28.04 2.09
C VAL A 438 13.06 -28.13 2.92
N LEU A 439 12.58 -29.35 3.15
CA LEU A 439 11.45 -29.60 4.06
C LEU A 439 12.00 -29.61 5.50
N GLY A 440 11.80 -28.51 6.22
CA GLY A 440 12.20 -28.38 7.63
C GLY A 440 11.21 -29.01 8.61
N GLU A 441 11.44 -28.81 9.92
CA GLU A 441 10.62 -29.38 11.02
C GLU A 441 9.13 -28.99 10.99
N GLY A 442 8.75 -28.00 10.17
CA GLY A 442 7.38 -27.54 10.02
C GLY A 442 6.51 -28.31 9.03
N VAL A 443 7.05 -29.34 8.36
CA VAL A 443 6.33 -30.20 7.41
C VAL A 443 6.34 -31.64 7.91
N GLU A 444 5.15 -32.23 8.04
CA GLU A 444 4.99 -33.65 8.39
C GLU A 444 4.89 -34.49 7.11
N ILE A 445 5.52 -35.67 7.11
CA ILE A 445 5.41 -36.65 6.02
C ILE A 445 4.86 -37.94 6.61
N ILE A 446 3.79 -38.45 6.01
CA ILE A 446 3.15 -39.71 6.41
C ILE A 446 3.21 -40.68 5.24
N ASP A 447 3.77 -41.85 5.49
CA ASP A 447 3.72 -42.97 4.55
C ASP A 447 2.29 -43.57 4.53
N PRO A 448 1.56 -43.46 3.41
CA PRO A 448 0.20 -43.98 3.31
C PRO A 448 0.16 -45.51 3.46
N VAL A 449 1.18 -46.24 2.99
CA VAL A 449 1.17 -47.71 3.01
C VAL A 449 1.17 -48.23 4.45
N ALA A 450 1.99 -47.63 5.31
CA ALA A 450 2.07 -48.00 6.73
C ALA A 450 0.84 -47.57 7.55
N SER A 451 0.07 -46.58 7.08
CA SER A 451 -1.00 -45.95 7.86
C SER A 451 -2.41 -46.43 7.51
N ARG A 452 -2.64 -47.01 6.32
CA ARG A 452 -3.96 -47.44 5.83
C ARG A 452 -4.72 -48.37 6.77
N GLU A 453 -4.07 -49.41 7.31
CA GLU A 453 -4.75 -50.40 8.16
C GLU A 453 -5.40 -49.77 9.40
N ASN A 454 -4.87 -48.65 9.90
CA ASN A 454 -5.42 -47.95 11.06
C ASN A 454 -6.85 -47.42 10.83
N TYR A 455 -7.29 -47.26 9.57
CA TYR A 455 -8.56 -46.62 9.22
C TYR A 455 -9.63 -47.58 8.69
N VAL A 456 -9.28 -48.84 8.40
CA VAL A 456 -10.17 -49.83 7.78
C VAL A 456 -11.45 -50.04 8.59
N ASP A 457 -11.31 -50.37 9.88
CA ASP A 457 -12.45 -50.66 10.75
C ASP A 457 -13.42 -49.49 10.86
N ARG A 458 -12.89 -48.27 10.98
CA ARG A 458 -13.69 -47.05 11.09
C ARG A 458 -14.40 -46.72 9.78
N LEU A 459 -13.76 -46.92 8.64
CA LEU A 459 -14.39 -46.69 7.33
C LEU A 459 -15.54 -47.68 7.08
N VAL A 460 -15.35 -48.95 7.45
CA VAL A 460 -16.41 -49.98 7.41
C VAL A 460 -17.59 -49.59 8.30
N GLU A 461 -17.33 -49.12 9.52
CA GLU A 461 -18.37 -48.66 10.45
C GLU A 461 -19.18 -47.49 9.85
N LEU A 462 -18.50 -46.44 9.37
CA LEU A 462 -19.14 -45.25 8.80
C LEU A 462 -19.99 -45.57 7.55
N ARG A 463 -19.61 -46.61 6.79
CA ARG A 463 -20.29 -47.01 5.55
C ARG A 463 -21.04 -48.33 5.64
N LYS A 464 -21.30 -48.82 6.86
CA LYS A 464 -22.02 -50.09 7.11
C LYS A 464 -23.37 -50.16 6.41
N ASN A 465 -24.11 -49.05 6.40
CA ASN A 465 -25.42 -48.93 5.74
C ASN A 465 -25.36 -49.05 4.20
N LYS A 466 -24.16 -49.01 3.62
CA LYS A 466 -23.91 -49.22 2.18
C LYS A 466 -23.24 -50.56 1.89
N GLY A 467 -23.07 -51.42 2.90
CA GLY A 467 -22.54 -52.78 2.73
C GLY A 467 -21.03 -52.84 2.46
N LEU A 468 -20.25 -51.85 2.92
CA LEU A 468 -18.79 -51.85 2.72
C LEU A 468 -18.13 -52.98 3.52
N THR A 469 -17.36 -53.85 2.85
CA THR A 469 -16.56 -54.91 3.49
C THR A 469 -15.15 -54.41 3.84
N PRO A 470 -14.42 -55.06 4.77
CA PRO A 470 -13.04 -54.71 5.08
C PRO A 470 -12.09 -54.73 3.87
N GLU A 471 -12.26 -55.68 2.95
CA GLU A 471 -11.46 -55.78 1.73
C GLU A 471 -11.69 -54.59 0.80
N ALA A 472 -12.96 -54.23 0.58
CA ALA A 472 -13.31 -53.06 -0.22
C ALA A 472 -12.90 -51.73 0.46
N ALA A 473 -12.86 -51.70 1.79
CA ALA A 473 -12.36 -50.55 2.54
C ALA A 473 -10.84 -50.37 2.36
N ARG A 474 -10.06 -51.46 2.34
CA ARG A 474 -8.62 -51.40 2.02
C ARG A 474 -8.37 -50.87 0.62
N GLU A 475 -9.12 -51.35 -0.37
CA GLU A 475 -9.04 -50.86 -1.75
C GLU A 475 -9.37 -49.36 -1.84
N GLN A 476 -10.41 -48.88 -1.15
CA GLN A 476 -10.73 -47.45 -1.12
C GLN A 476 -9.64 -46.61 -0.44
N LEU A 477 -9.00 -47.14 0.61
CA LEU A 477 -7.92 -46.46 1.32
C LEU A 477 -6.61 -46.41 0.52
N GLU A 478 -6.52 -47.08 -0.63
CA GLU A 478 -5.41 -46.88 -1.57
C GLU A 478 -5.38 -45.45 -2.14
N ASP A 479 -6.54 -44.80 -2.24
CA ASP A 479 -6.66 -43.40 -2.60
C ASP A 479 -6.28 -42.51 -1.40
N ASN A 480 -5.21 -41.73 -1.56
CA ASN A 480 -4.73 -40.80 -0.53
C ASN A 480 -5.78 -39.75 -0.16
N VAL A 481 -6.72 -39.39 -1.04
CA VAL A 481 -7.82 -38.47 -0.71
C VAL A 481 -8.77 -39.12 0.28
N VAL A 482 -9.07 -40.42 0.12
CA VAL A 482 -9.90 -41.18 1.08
C VAL A 482 -9.17 -41.29 2.42
N LEU A 483 -7.87 -41.63 2.40
CA LEU A 483 -7.05 -41.68 3.61
C LEU A 483 -7.03 -40.34 4.34
N GLY A 484 -6.74 -39.23 3.64
CA GLY A 484 -6.75 -37.88 4.21
C GLY A 484 -8.14 -37.48 4.75
N THR A 485 -9.21 -37.91 4.09
CA THR A 485 -10.58 -37.69 4.58
C THR A 485 -10.84 -38.42 5.90
N MET A 486 -10.32 -39.64 6.05
CA MET A 486 -10.43 -40.40 7.30
C MET A 486 -9.59 -39.79 8.43
N MET A 487 -8.41 -39.24 8.13
CA MET A 487 -7.60 -38.47 9.09
C MET A 487 -8.39 -37.27 9.63
N ILE A 488 -9.08 -36.56 8.74
CA ILE A 488 -9.95 -35.43 9.12
C ILE A 488 -11.11 -35.91 9.95
N GLU A 489 -11.78 -37.01 9.59
CA GLU A 489 -12.89 -37.58 10.36
C GLU A 489 -12.49 -37.84 11.82
N ARG A 490 -11.30 -38.41 12.03
CA ARG A 490 -10.73 -38.69 13.35
C ARG A 490 -10.15 -37.49 14.09
N ASN A 491 -10.16 -36.29 13.49
CA ASN A 491 -9.51 -35.08 14.02
C ASN A 491 -7.99 -35.24 14.18
N GLU A 492 -7.36 -36.11 13.39
CA GLU A 492 -5.91 -36.24 13.35
C GLU A 492 -5.28 -35.11 12.53
N VAL A 493 -6.05 -34.47 11.65
CA VAL A 493 -5.71 -33.25 10.93
C VAL A 493 -6.94 -32.36 10.85
N ASP A 494 -6.73 -31.08 10.60
CA ASP A 494 -7.76 -30.03 10.69
C ASP A 494 -8.46 -29.73 9.36
N GLY A 495 -7.85 -30.10 8.21
CA GLY A 495 -8.46 -29.91 6.90
C GLY A 495 -7.69 -30.56 5.74
N LEU A 496 -8.32 -30.64 4.55
CA LEU A 496 -7.76 -31.27 3.34
C LEU A 496 -7.58 -30.26 2.21
N VAL A 497 -6.48 -30.34 1.48
CA VAL A 497 -6.32 -29.69 0.17
C VAL A 497 -5.78 -30.70 -0.85
N SER A 498 -6.48 -30.87 -1.97
CA SER A 498 -6.12 -31.79 -3.06
C SER A 498 -6.64 -31.27 -4.41
N GLY A 499 -6.26 -31.86 -5.54
CA GLY A 499 -6.79 -31.51 -6.88
C GLY A 499 -5.74 -30.99 -7.86
N ALA A 500 -4.46 -30.90 -7.45
CA ALA A 500 -3.36 -30.55 -8.33
C ALA A 500 -3.17 -31.61 -9.44
N VAL A 501 -3.53 -32.87 -9.17
CA VAL A 501 -3.55 -33.96 -10.17
C VAL A 501 -4.91 -34.68 -10.25
N HIS A 502 -5.69 -34.71 -9.16
CA HIS A 502 -7.00 -35.35 -9.16
C HIS A 502 -8.08 -34.53 -9.89
N THR A 503 -9.20 -35.18 -10.22
CA THR A 503 -10.41 -34.46 -10.68
C THR A 503 -11.15 -33.92 -9.47
N THR A 504 -11.84 -32.79 -9.61
CA THR A 504 -12.73 -32.22 -8.58
C THR A 504 -13.72 -33.26 -8.04
N ALA A 505 -14.27 -34.11 -8.91
CA ALA A 505 -15.16 -35.20 -8.49
C ALA A 505 -14.46 -36.22 -7.58
N ASN A 506 -13.19 -36.54 -7.81
CA ASN A 506 -12.42 -37.46 -6.97
C ASN A 506 -11.99 -36.80 -5.65
N THR A 507 -11.66 -35.50 -5.66
CA THR A 507 -11.34 -34.75 -4.44
C THR A 507 -12.53 -34.66 -3.48
N ILE A 508 -13.74 -34.45 -4.01
CA ILE A 508 -14.90 -34.04 -3.21
C ILE A 508 -15.81 -35.22 -2.82
N ARG A 509 -15.82 -36.28 -3.63
CA ARG A 509 -16.68 -37.46 -3.37
C ARG A 509 -16.39 -38.12 -2.02
N PRO A 510 -15.14 -38.42 -1.61
CA PRO A 510 -14.89 -39.05 -0.32
C PRO A 510 -15.33 -38.18 0.87
N PRO A 511 -15.00 -36.86 0.94
CA PRO A 511 -15.53 -35.98 1.96
C PRO A 511 -17.06 -35.94 2.05
N LEU A 512 -17.77 -35.87 0.92
CA LEU A 512 -19.24 -35.89 0.93
C LEU A 512 -19.81 -37.21 1.50
N GLN A 513 -19.13 -38.33 1.27
CA GLN A 513 -19.57 -39.64 1.74
C GLN A 513 -19.26 -39.88 3.23
N ILE A 514 -18.15 -39.34 3.72
CA ILE A 514 -17.60 -39.61 5.06
C ILE A 514 -17.93 -38.47 6.04
N ILE A 515 -17.55 -37.23 5.69
CA ILE A 515 -17.67 -36.04 6.54
C ILE A 515 -19.08 -35.43 6.49
N LYS A 516 -19.68 -35.40 5.30
CA LYS A 516 -21.02 -34.85 5.01
C LYS A 516 -21.13 -33.33 5.23
N THR A 517 -22.33 -32.79 5.02
CA THR A 517 -22.65 -31.37 5.22
C THR A 517 -22.67 -30.98 6.70
N ALA A 518 -22.42 -29.70 6.97
CA ALA A 518 -22.58 -29.10 8.28
C ALA A 518 -24.06 -29.10 8.72
N PRO A 519 -24.36 -29.09 10.03
CA PRO A 519 -25.72 -28.96 10.52
C PRO A 519 -26.40 -27.70 9.95
N GLY A 520 -27.59 -27.85 9.40
CA GLY A 520 -28.33 -26.74 8.78
C GLY A 520 -28.00 -26.47 7.31
N SER A 521 -26.97 -27.13 6.74
CA SER A 521 -26.65 -27.07 5.31
C SER A 521 -27.24 -28.29 4.58
N SER A 522 -28.05 -28.02 3.56
CA SER A 522 -28.65 -29.06 2.72
C SER A 522 -27.76 -29.43 1.53
N LEU A 523 -26.86 -28.53 1.14
CA LEU A 523 -25.88 -28.76 0.08
C LEU A 523 -24.50 -28.18 0.42
N VAL A 524 -23.51 -28.66 -0.34
CA VAL A 524 -22.16 -28.07 -0.41
C VAL A 524 -22.10 -27.22 -1.65
N SER A 525 -21.54 -26.02 -1.52
CA SER A 525 -21.30 -25.12 -2.64
C SER A 525 -19.83 -24.70 -2.67
N SER A 526 -19.43 -23.91 -3.66
CA SER A 526 -18.08 -23.38 -3.73
C SER A 526 -18.04 -21.90 -4.07
N VAL A 527 -16.98 -21.24 -3.62
CA VAL A 527 -16.65 -19.89 -4.08
C VAL A 527 -15.20 -19.77 -4.53
N PHE A 528 -14.97 -18.81 -5.41
CA PHE A 528 -13.64 -18.29 -5.72
C PHE A 528 -13.52 -16.86 -5.22
N PHE A 529 -12.37 -16.55 -4.61
CA PHE A 529 -11.95 -15.17 -4.39
C PHE A 529 -11.21 -14.69 -5.64
N MET A 530 -11.84 -13.80 -6.39
CA MET A 530 -11.30 -13.19 -7.61
C MET A 530 -10.54 -11.92 -7.23
N LEU A 531 -9.21 -11.96 -7.29
CA LEU A 531 -8.35 -10.84 -6.94
C LEU A 531 -8.21 -9.90 -8.15
N LEU A 532 -9.19 -9.01 -8.35
CA LEU A 532 -9.12 -7.97 -9.37
C LEU A 532 -8.18 -6.84 -8.91
N PRO A 533 -7.62 -6.02 -9.83
CA PRO A 533 -6.63 -5.01 -9.48
C PRO A 533 -7.08 -4.05 -8.37
N ASP A 534 -8.36 -3.69 -8.35
CA ASP A 534 -8.90 -2.70 -7.43
C ASP A 534 -9.55 -3.32 -6.17
N GLN A 535 -10.01 -4.58 -6.24
CA GLN A 535 -10.75 -5.22 -5.14
C GLN A 535 -10.82 -6.74 -5.29
N VAL A 536 -11.12 -7.43 -4.19
CA VAL A 536 -11.46 -8.85 -4.18
C VAL A 536 -12.97 -9.06 -4.27
N LEU A 537 -13.41 -9.86 -5.25
CA LEU A 537 -14.80 -10.28 -5.43
C LEU A 537 -14.97 -11.76 -5.10
N VAL A 538 -16.18 -12.17 -4.69
CA VAL A 538 -16.53 -13.57 -4.39
C VAL A 538 -17.46 -14.11 -5.46
N TYR A 539 -17.08 -15.17 -6.15
CA TYR A 539 -17.87 -15.80 -7.22
C TYR A 539 -18.34 -17.17 -6.75
N GLY A 540 -19.64 -17.45 -6.74
CA GLY A 540 -20.20 -18.76 -6.39
C GLY A 540 -21.51 -19.05 -7.09
N ASP A 541 -21.98 -20.29 -7.25
CA ASP A 541 -21.17 -21.50 -7.28
C ASP A 541 -20.50 -21.64 -8.66
N CYS A 542 -19.27 -22.14 -8.69
CA CYS A 542 -18.47 -22.28 -9.90
C CYS A 542 -17.82 -23.66 -10.07
N ALA A 543 -18.05 -24.59 -9.14
CA ALA A 543 -17.41 -25.91 -9.17
C ALA A 543 -18.31 -27.10 -8.81
N ILE A 544 -19.40 -26.92 -8.04
CA ILE A 544 -20.10 -28.07 -7.42
C ILE A 544 -21.45 -28.38 -8.04
N ASN A 545 -22.37 -27.42 -8.07
CA ASN A 545 -23.79 -27.67 -8.37
C ASN A 545 -24.10 -27.35 -9.85
N PRO A 546 -24.36 -28.36 -10.72
CA PRO A 546 -24.54 -28.14 -12.15
C PRO A 546 -25.71 -27.23 -12.51
N ASP A 547 -26.89 -27.50 -11.94
CA ASP A 547 -28.11 -26.74 -12.14
C ASP A 547 -28.90 -26.69 -10.82
N PRO A 548 -28.58 -25.73 -9.93
CA PRO A 548 -29.22 -25.62 -8.62
C PRO A 548 -30.69 -25.17 -8.73
N THR A 549 -31.56 -25.73 -7.88
CA THR A 549 -32.95 -25.23 -7.75
C THR A 549 -32.98 -23.82 -7.11
N ALA A 550 -34.12 -23.15 -7.13
CA ALA A 550 -34.26 -21.83 -6.51
C ALA A 550 -33.93 -21.83 -5.00
N GLU A 551 -34.31 -22.89 -4.28
CA GLU A 551 -33.99 -23.08 -2.86
C GLU A 551 -32.50 -23.29 -2.63
N GLN A 552 -31.87 -24.10 -3.49
CA GLN A 552 -30.42 -24.35 -3.42
C GLN A 552 -29.64 -23.09 -3.75
N LEU A 553 -30.05 -22.33 -4.77
CA LEU A 553 -29.43 -21.08 -5.17
C LEU A 553 -29.55 -20.01 -4.07
N ALA A 554 -30.69 -19.95 -3.38
CA ALA A 554 -30.87 -19.11 -2.20
C ALA A 554 -29.90 -19.50 -1.06
N GLU A 555 -29.71 -20.81 -0.83
CA GLU A 555 -28.74 -21.29 0.17
C GLU A 555 -27.29 -20.99 -0.23
N ILE A 556 -26.91 -21.14 -1.50
CA ILE A 556 -25.59 -20.76 -2.03
C ILE A 556 -25.33 -19.27 -1.77
N ALA A 557 -26.31 -18.42 -2.01
CA ALA A 557 -26.20 -16.98 -1.77
C ALA A 557 -25.93 -16.64 -0.29
N ILE A 558 -26.64 -17.31 0.62
CA ILE A 558 -26.44 -17.15 2.06
C ILE A 558 -25.04 -17.64 2.48
N GLN A 559 -24.65 -18.86 2.07
CA GLN A 559 -23.33 -19.43 2.38
C GLN A 559 -22.17 -18.54 1.84
N SER A 560 -22.34 -18.01 0.63
CA SER A 560 -21.35 -17.13 -0.01
C SER A 560 -21.26 -15.77 0.67
N SER A 561 -22.39 -15.22 1.13
CA SER A 561 -22.43 -13.99 1.92
C SER A 561 -21.72 -14.15 3.26
N ASP A 562 -22.04 -15.22 3.99
CA ASP A 562 -21.41 -15.52 5.28
C ASP A 562 -19.91 -15.76 5.12
N THR A 563 -19.50 -16.42 4.02
CA THR A 563 -18.09 -16.56 3.65
C THR A 563 -17.43 -15.22 3.38
N ALA A 564 -18.01 -14.36 2.53
CA ALA A 564 -17.44 -13.06 2.21
C ALA A 564 -17.18 -12.26 3.50
N LYS A 565 -18.19 -12.20 4.38
CA LYS A 565 -18.08 -11.55 5.69
C LYS A 565 -17.00 -12.18 6.56
N ALA A 566 -16.94 -13.52 6.62
CA ALA A 566 -15.94 -14.25 7.39
C ALA A 566 -14.51 -13.98 6.92
N PHE A 567 -14.31 -13.56 5.66
CA PHE A 567 -13.03 -13.18 5.07
C PHE A 567 -12.81 -11.66 4.98
N GLY A 568 -13.66 -10.87 5.64
CA GLY A 568 -13.53 -9.41 5.74
C GLY A 568 -14.06 -8.63 4.54
N ILE A 569 -14.74 -9.29 3.61
CA ILE A 569 -15.38 -8.67 2.45
C ILE A 569 -16.84 -8.36 2.83
N GLU A 570 -17.21 -7.07 2.82
CA GLU A 570 -18.59 -6.66 3.11
C GLU A 570 -19.55 -7.21 2.04
N PRO A 571 -20.53 -8.08 2.39
CA PRO A 571 -21.32 -8.80 1.41
C PRO A 571 -22.41 -7.93 0.78
N ARG A 572 -22.32 -7.73 -0.53
CA ARG A 572 -23.36 -7.17 -1.39
C ARG A 572 -23.64 -8.19 -2.49
N VAL A 573 -24.70 -8.96 -2.33
CA VAL A 573 -24.94 -10.19 -3.08
C VAL A 573 -25.77 -9.90 -4.33
N ALA A 574 -25.18 -10.07 -5.50
CA ALA A 574 -25.85 -10.00 -6.79
C ALA A 574 -26.23 -11.41 -7.26
N MET A 575 -27.53 -11.68 -7.40
CA MET A 575 -28.03 -12.91 -7.99
C MET A 575 -28.07 -12.73 -9.51
N LEU A 576 -27.16 -13.41 -10.21
CA LEU A 576 -26.91 -13.16 -11.63
C LEU A 576 -27.91 -13.85 -12.54
N SER A 577 -28.24 -13.16 -13.63
CA SER A 577 -29.05 -13.68 -14.73
C SER A 577 -28.71 -12.95 -16.03
N TYR A 578 -29.23 -13.42 -17.16
CA TYR A 578 -29.15 -12.70 -18.43
C TYR A 578 -30.10 -11.49 -18.50
N SER A 579 -30.93 -11.26 -17.48
CA SER A 579 -31.87 -10.13 -17.38
C SER A 579 -31.75 -9.39 -16.04
N THR A 580 -32.12 -8.10 -16.06
CA THR A 580 -32.14 -7.22 -14.87
C THR A 580 -33.57 -6.82 -14.52
N GLY A 581 -33.94 -6.93 -13.24
CA GLY A 581 -35.23 -6.46 -12.72
C GLY A 581 -36.43 -7.28 -13.24
N THR A 582 -37.45 -6.60 -13.77
CA THR A 582 -38.68 -7.23 -14.31
C THR A 582 -38.72 -7.33 -15.84
N SER A 583 -37.63 -6.95 -16.51
CA SER A 583 -37.60 -6.80 -17.97
C SER A 583 -37.60 -8.13 -18.72
N GLY A 584 -36.94 -9.16 -18.19
CA GLY A 584 -36.88 -10.50 -18.77
C GLY A 584 -37.97 -11.42 -18.23
N LYS A 585 -38.45 -12.31 -19.09
CA LYS A 585 -39.33 -13.43 -18.77
C LYS A 585 -38.65 -14.72 -19.22
N GLY A 586 -38.71 -15.76 -18.40
CA GLY A 586 -38.11 -17.06 -18.69
C GLY A 586 -37.93 -17.87 -17.42
N GLU A 587 -37.86 -19.19 -17.55
CA GLU A 587 -37.73 -20.12 -16.42
C GLU A 587 -36.48 -19.82 -15.59
N ASP A 588 -35.33 -19.60 -16.23
CA ASP A 588 -34.08 -19.25 -15.54
C ASP A 588 -34.13 -17.89 -14.82
N VAL A 589 -34.87 -16.91 -15.37
CA VAL A 589 -35.04 -15.59 -14.73
C VAL A 589 -35.93 -15.72 -13.51
N GLU A 590 -37.02 -16.49 -13.61
CA GLU A 590 -37.92 -16.73 -12.49
C GLU A 590 -37.30 -17.62 -11.40
N LYS A 591 -36.42 -18.55 -11.77
CA LYS A 591 -35.57 -19.32 -10.83
C LYS A 591 -34.75 -18.38 -9.95
N VAL A 592 -34.01 -17.44 -10.58
CA VAL A 592 -33.18 -16.47 -9.86
C VAL A 592 -34.02 -15.48 -9.06
N ARG A 593 -35.17 -15.04 -9.59
CA ARG A 593 -36.11 -14.15 -8.88
C ARG A 593 -36.65 -14.83 -7.62
N THR A 594 -37.08 -16.08 -7.74
CA THR A 594 -37.60 -16.89 -6.63
C THR A 594 -36.51 -17.13 -5.59
N ALA A 595 -35.29 -17.50 -6.02
CA ALA A 595 -34.15 -17.67 -5.12
C ALA A 595 -33.82 -16.39 -4.34
N THR A 596 -33.87 -15.22 -5.00
CA THR A 596 -33.63 -13.92 -4.37
C THR A 596 -34.68 -13.64 -3.28
N ALA A 597 -35.95 -13.90 -3.56
CA ALA A 597 -37.03 -13.73 -2.59
C ALA A 597 -36.87 -14.67 -1.38
N LEU A 598 -36.57 -15.95 -1.62
CA LEU A 598 -36.34 -16.95 -0.58
C LEU A 598 -35.15 -16.59 0.32
N ALA A 599 -34.05 -16.09 -0.26
CA ALA A 599 -32.89 -15.65 0.50
C ALA A 599 -33.22 -14.45 1.40
N LYS A 600 -33.95 -13.46 0.88
CA LYS A 600 -34.43 -12.29 1.65
C LYS A 600 -35.38 -12.68 2.79
N GLU A 601 -36.25 -13.66 2.55
CA GLU A 601 -37.17 -14.17 3.58
C GLU A 601 -36.42 -14.87 4.72
N LYS A 602 -35.45 -15.73 4.38
CA LYS A 602 -34.65 -16.47 5.37
C LYS A 602 -33.66 -15.58 6.13
N ARG A 603 -33.09 -14.57 5.47
CA ARG A 603 -32.08 -13.67 6.02
C ARG A 603 -32.36 -12.21 5.60
N PRO A 604 -33.29 -11.53 6.28
CA PRO A 604 -33.64 -10.13 5.98
C PRO A 604 -32.50 -9.13 6.19
N ASP A 605 -31.45 -9.53 6.92
CA ASP A 605 -30.24 -8.75 7.15
C ASP A 605 -29.32 -8.68 5.92
N LEU A 606 -29.50 -9.56 4.92
CA LEU A 606 -28.63 -9.60 3.75
C LEU A 606 -28.92 -8.47 2.76
N VAL A 607 -27.85 -7.76 2.37
CA VAL A 607 -27.88 -6.83 1.23
C VAL A 607 -27.77 -7.65 -0.06
N ILE A 608 -28.91 -8.12 -0.55
CA ILE A 608 -29.03 -9.01 -1.72
C ILE A 608 -30.01 -8.43 -2.74
N ASP A 609 -29.69 -8.56 -4.03
CA ASP A 609 -30.61 -8.18 -5.10
C ASP A 609 -30.44 -9.02 -6.36
N GLY A 610 -31.51 -9.10 -7.15
CA GLY A 610 -31.60 -10.04 -8.24
C GLY A 610 -33.00 -10.14 -8.85
N PRO A 611 -33.13 -10.62 -10.10
CA PRO A 611 -32.05 -10.97 -11.02
C PRO A 611 -31.31 -9.72 -11.55
N LEU A 612 -29.98 -9.80 -11.66
CA LEU A 612 -29.11 -8.74 -12.20
C LEU A 612 -28.22 -9.30 -13.32
N GLN A 613 -28.03 -8.53 -14.38
CA GLN A 613 -26.93 -8.80 -15.32
C GLN A 613 -25.58 -8.43 -14.70
N TYR A 614 -24.51 -9.06 -15.18
CA TYR A 614 -23.16 -8.83 -14.65
C TYR A 614 -22.71 -7.37 -14.77
N ASP A 615 -23.02 -6.71 -15.89
CA ASP A 615 -22.73 -5.28 -16.11
C ASP A 615 -23.45 -4.39 -15.10
N ALA A 616 -24.74 -4.63 -14.84
CA ALA A 616 -25.52 -3.94 -13.81
C ALA A 616 -25.01 -4.22 -12.38
N ALA A 617 -24.45 -5.40 -12.13
CA ALA A 617 -23.91 -5.75 -10.82
C ALA A 617 -22.59 -5.03 -10.50
N ILE A 618 -21.70 -4.87 -11.50
CA ILE A 618 -20.34 -4.35 -11.29
C ILE A 618 -20.14 -2.88 -11.69
N MET A 619 -20.86 -2.37 -12.71
CA MET A 619 -20.66 -1.02 -13.24
C MET A 619 -21.70 -0.04 -12.70
N ALA A 620 -21.24 1.01 -12.00
CA ALA A 620 -22.13 1.98 -11.33
C ALA A 620 -22.98 2.81 -12.31
N ASP A 621 -22.44 3.16 -13.48
CA ASP A 621 -23.14 3.87 -14.55
C ASP A 621 -24.25 3.01 -15.19
N VAL A 622 -23.98 1.73 -15.44
CA VAL A 622 -24.98 0.77 -15.94
C VAL A 622 -26.05 0.52 -14.88
N ALA A 623 -25.65 0.37 -13.61
CA ALA A 623 -26.56 0.21 -12.49
C ALA A 623 -27.54 1.38 -12.35
N ALA A 624 -27.06 2.63 -12.49
CA ALA A 624 -27.91 3.82 -12.44
C ALA A 624 -29.01 3.81 -13.52
N SER A 625 -28.75 3.18 -14.67
CA SER A 625 -29.73 3.04 -15.75
C SER A 625 -30.66 1.83 -15.55
N LYS A 626 -30.11 0.65 -15.25
CA LYS A 626 -30.86 -0.62 -15.23
C LYS A 626 -31.51 -0.95 -13.88
N ALA A 627 -30.96 -0.47 -12.77
CA ALA A 627 -31.39 -0.80 -11.41
C ALA A 627 -31.10 0.35 -10.41
N PRO A 628 -31.62 1.58 -10.63
CA PRO A 628 -31.24 2.77 -9.87
C PRO A 628 -31.50 2.70 -8.36
N ASN A 629 -32.51 1.95 -7.95
CA ASN A 629 -32.92 1.83 -6.54
C ASN A 629 -32.32 0.60 -5.84
N SER A 630 -31.44 -0.14 -6.52
CA SER A 630 -30.84 -1.36 -5.95
C SER A 630 -29.75 -1.00 -4.94
N PRO A 631 -29.73 -1.61 -3.74
CA PRO A 631 -28.64 -1.46 -2.78
C PRO A 631 -27.37 -2.23 -3.17
N VAL A 632 -27.44 -3.06 -4.22
CA VAL A 632 -26.38 -3.98 -4.70
C VAL A 632 -25.83 -3.57 -6.06
N ALA A 633 -26.67 -3.16 -7.01
CA ALA A 633 -26.24 -2.87 -8.37
C ALA A 633 -25.11 -1.82 -8.41
N GLY A 634 -24.07 -2.09 -9.21
CA GLY A 634 -22.87 -1.27 -9.32
C GLY A 634 -21.93 -1.31 -8.10
N LYS A 635 -22.30 -2.07 -7.07
CA LYS A 635 -21.58 -2.17 -5.79
C LYS A 635 -21.44 -3.62 -5.32
N ALA A 636 -21.74 -4.59 -6.17
CA ALA A 636 -21.74 -6.00 -5.79
C ALA A 636 -20.33 -6.48 -5.44
N THR A 637 -20.22 -7.22 -4.34
CA THR A 637 -18.96 -7.87 -3.90
C THR A 637 -19.06 -9.39 -3.96
N VAL A 638 -20.28 -9.93 -3.97
CA VAL A 638 -20.57 -11.37 -4.07
C VAL A 638 -21.48 -11.62 -5.27
N PHE A 639 -21.06 -12.50 -6.16
CA PHE A 639 -21.70 -12.78 -7.44
C PHE A 639 -22.18 -14.22 -7.45
N ILE A 640 -23.50 -14.41 -7.49
CA ILE A 640 -24.12 -15.72 -7.46
C ILE A 640 -24.57 -16.13 -8.87
N PHE A 641 -23.88 -17.10 -9.46
CA PHE A 641 -24.16 -17.61 -10.79
C PHE A 641 -25.34 -18.58 -10.78
N PRO A 642 -26.20 -18.54 -11.83
CA PRO A 642 -27.44 -19.32 -11.86
C PRO A 642 -27.22 -20.83 -12.10
N ASP A 643 -26.06 -21.22 -12.62
CA ASP A 643 -25.68 -22.59 -12.97
C ASP A 643 -24.15 -22.72 -13.12
N LEU A 644 -23.66 -23.96 -13.13
CA LEU A 644 -22.23 -24.27 -13.20
C LEU A 644 -21.58 -23.90 -14.52
N ASN A 645 -22.27 -24.02 -15.66
CA ASN A 645 -21.69 -23.66 -16.95
C ASN A 645 -21.38 -22.17 -16.98
N THR A 646 -22.34 -21.35 -16.57
CA THR A 646 -22.18 -19.90 -16.50
C THR A 646 -21.06 -19.53 -15.52
N GLY A 647 -21.09 -20.07 -14.29
CA GLY A 647 -20.07 -19.78 -13.28
C GLY A 647 -18.66 -20.22 -13.69
N ASN A 648 -18.50 -21.47 -14.13
CA ASN A 648 -17.20 -22.05 -14.45
C ASN A 648 -16.53 -21.35 -15.64
N ILE A 649 -17.30 -21.07 -16.70
CA ILE A 649 -16.79 -20.37 -17.88
C ILE A 649 -16.43 -18.93 -17.50
N ALA A 650 -17.28 -18.23 -16.76
CA ALA A 650 -17.07 -16.83 -16.41
C ALA A 650 -15.80 -16.62 -15.57
N TYR A 651 -15.61 -17.34 -14.46
CA TYR A 651 -14.43 -17.12 -13.62
C TYR A 651 -13.14 -17.44 -14.38
N LYS A 652 -13.12 -18.50 -15.19
CA LYS A 652 -11.94 -18.86 -16.01
C LYS A 652 -11.67 -17.83 -17.10
N ALA A 653 -12.71 -17.34 -17.76
CA ALA A 653 -12.59 -16.32 -18.78
C ALA A 653 -12.00 -15.02 -18.19
N VAL A 654 -12.48 -14.61 -17.01
CA VAL A 654 -11.97 -13.44 -16.27
C VAL A 654 -10.52 -13.69 -15.81
N GLN A 655 -10.26 -14.82 -15.15
CA GLN A 655 -8.93 -15.19 -14.66
C GLN A 655 -7.88 -15.16 -15.78
N ARG A 656 -8.17 -15.81 -16.92
CA ARG A 656 -7.21 -15.95 -18.03
C ARG A 656 -7.06 -14.69 -18.85
N SER A 657 -8.15 -14.00 -19.15
CA SER A 657 -8.12 -12.79 -19.99
C SER A 657 -7.47 -11.61 -19.25
N ALA A 658 -7.74 -11.47 -17.96
CA ALA A 658 -7.20 -10.40 -17.13
C ALA A 658 -5.92 -10.79 -16.36
N LYS A 659 -5.41 -12.02 -16.53
CA LYS A 659 -4.22 -12.57 -15.84
C LYS A 659 -4.28 -12.38 -14.32
N LEU A 660 -5.44 -12.65 -13.74
CA LEU A 660 -5.69 -12.46 -12.32
C LEU A 660 -5.40 -13.72 -11.53
N VAL A 661 -5.06 -13.54 -10.25
CA VAL A 661 -5.02 -14.63 -9.28
C VAL A 661 -6.47 -14.92 -8.85
N SER A 662 -6.83 -16.20 -8.79
CA SER A 662 -8.12 -16.64 -8.26
C SER A 662 -7.87 -17.70 -7.20
N ILE A 663 -8.31 -17.44 -5.97
CA ILE A 663 -8.10 -18.37 -4.87
C ILE A 663 -9.37 -19.21 -4.70
N GLY A 664 -9.25 -20.53 -4.83
CA GLY A 664 -10.35 -21.48 -4.74
C GLY A 664 -10.27 -22.62 -5.76
N PRO A 665 -11.32 -23.46 -5.87
CA PRO A 665 -12.62 -23.30 -5.19
C PRO A 665 -12.53 -23.58 -3.69
N MET A 666 -13.04 -22.65 -2.88
CA MET A 666 -13.26 -22.88 -1.45
C MET A 666 -14.66 -23.51 -1.26
N LEU A 667 -14.74 -24.72 -0.71
CA LEU A 667 -16.00 -25.38 -0.42
C LEU A 667 -16.66 -24.80 0.82
N GLN A 668 -17.98 -24.73 0.77
CA GLN A 668 -18.85 -24.19 1.82
C GLN A 668 -19.91 -25.22 2.21
N GLY A 669 -20.38 -25.15 3.46
CA GLY A 669 -21.43 -26.05 3.94
C GLY A 669 -20.96 -27.47 4.30
N MET A 670 -19.64 -27.73 4.31
CA MET A 670 -19.04 -28.97 4.78
C MET A 670 -18.84 -28.97 6.30
N LYS A 671 -19.03 -30.13 6.96
CA LYS A 671 -18.84 -30.24 8.42
C LYS A 671 -17.38 -30.06 8.85
N LYS A 672 -16.44 -30.45 8.00
CA LYS A 672 -15.00 -30.22 8.20
C LYS A 672 -14.38 -29.65 6.92
N PRO A 673 -13.34 -28.80 7.01
CA PRO A 673 -12.78 -28.09 5.87
C PRO A 673 -12.11 -29.04 4.87
N VAL A 674 -12.56 -28.99 3.63
CA VAL A 674 -11.96 -29.71 2.50
C VAL A 674 -12.06 -28.79 1.30
N ASN A 675 -10.94 -28.59 0.59
CA ASN A 675 -10.90 -27.76 -0.59
C ASN A 675 -10.25 -28.47 -1.77
N ASP A 676 -10.71 -28.13 -2.96
CA ASP A 676 -10.18 -28.64 -4.22
C ASP A 676 -9.27 -27.59 -4.86
N LEU A 677 -8.32 -28.06 -5.65
CA LEU A 677 -7.41 -27.26 -6.45
C LEU A 677 -7.74 -27.47 -7.92
N SER A 678 -7.47 -26.44 -8.73
CA SER A 678 -7.40 -26.68 -10.17
C SER A 678 -6.14 -27.45 -10.51
N ARG A 679 -6.21 -28.40 -11.44
CA ARG A 679 -5.01 -29.05 -12.02
C ARG A 679 -4.00 -28.06 -12.60
N GLY A 680 -4.47 -26.89 -13.03
CA GLY A 680 -3.64 -25.78 -13.50
C GLY A 680 -3.20 -24.79 -12.42
N ALA A 681 -3.37 -25.12 -11.14
CA ALA A 681 -2.99 -24.27 -10.01
C ALA A 681 -1.48 -24.02 -9.98
N LEU A 682 -1.12 -22.79 -9.67
CA LEU A 682 0.23 -22.35 -9.38
C LEU A 682 0.58 -22.64 -7.91
N VAL A 683 1.86 -22.55 -7.57
CA VAL A 683 2.34 -22.76 -6.18
C VAL A 683 1.62 -21.81 -5.22
N ASP A 684 1.48 -20.54 -5.60
CA ASP A 684 0.77 -19.55 -4.78
C ASP A 684 -0.71 -19.90 -4.58
N ASP A 685 -1.39 -20.42 -5.60
CA ASP A 685 -2.79 -20.86 -5.48
C ASP A 685 -2.91 -21.95 -4.40
N ILE A 686 -1.94 -22.88 -4.34
CA ILE A 686 -1.90 -23.95 -3.33
C ILE A 686 -1.65 -23.34 -1.94
N VAL A 687 -0.67 -22.43 -1.82
CA VAL A 687 -0.35 -21.75 -0.54
C VAL A 687 -1.57 -21.04 0.03
N TYR A 688 -2.29 -20.27 -0.79
CA TYR A 688 -3.48 -19.55 -0.33
C TYR A 688 -4.69 -20.46 -0.10
N THR A 689 -4.83 -21.56 -0.85
CA THR A 689 -5.87 -22.55 -0.57
C THR A 689 -5.61 -23.26 0.76
N ILE A 690 -4.36 -23.57 1.09
CA ILE A 690 -3.98 -24.07 2.42
C ILE A 690 -4.32 -23.04 3.50
N ALA A 691 -3.99 -21.76 3.29
CA ALA A 691 -4.29 -20.69 4.24
C ALA A 691 -5.82 -20.56 4.50
N ILE A 692 -6.62 -20.56 3.43
CA ILE A 692 -8.09 -20.53 3.54
C ILE A 692 -8.61 -21.76 4.29
N THR A 693 -8.10 -22.95 3.98
CA THR A 693 -8.52 -24.20 4.65
C THR A 693 -8.19 -24.15 6.15
N ALA A 694 -7.03 -23.62 6.51
CA ALA A 694 -6.65 -23.39 7.89
C ALA A 694 -7.61 -22.41 8.59
N ILE A 695 -7.98 -21.30 7.94
CA ILE A 695 -8.95 -20.34 8.48
C ILE A 695 -10.33 -20.97 8.68
N GLN A 696 -10.80 -21.78 7.72
CA GLN A 696 -12.06 -22.52 7.89
C GLN A 696 -12.00 -23.48 9.09
N ALA A 697 -10.86 -24.14 9.30
CA ALA A 697 -10.66 -25.01 10.46
C ALA A 697 -10.61 -24.26 11.80
N GLN A 698 -10.15 -23.00 11.81
CA GLN A 698 -10.19 -22.13 12.98
C GLN A 698 -11.62 -21.75 13.37
N GLN A 699 -12.52 -21.61 12.39
CA GLN A 699 -13.91 -21.21 12.58
C GLN A 699 -14.80 -22.37 13.06
N ASN A 700 -14.49 -23.62 12.69
CA ASN A 700 -15.28 -24.81 13.01
C ASN A 700 -15.07 -25.35 14.45
N LYS A 701 -14.77 -24.48 15.42
CA LYS A 701 -14.58 -24.85 16.82
C LYS A 701 -15.88 -25.13 17.56
#